data_AF-I3Z631-F1
#
_entry.id   AF-I3Z631-F1
#
_cell.length_a   1.000
_cell.length_b   1.000
_cell.length_c   1.000
_cell.angle_alpha   90.00
_cell.angle_beta   90.00
_cell.angle_gamma   90.00
#
_symmetry.space_group_name_H-M   'P 1'
#
loop_
_entity.id
_entity.type
_entity.pdbx_description
1 polymer ?
#
loop_
_entity_poly.entity_id
_entity_poly.type
_entity_poly.pdbx_seq_one_letter_code
_entity_poly.pdbx_strand_id
1 'polypeptide(L)'
;MEHILDIEKQEEDLNAIFLNIKQSNTILFLGAGASVGEKRYLSKEIIEFYESHIGKELNEPNITKWLDILSADDSFRRTHFDNFVQDLLQKLTVSEAHKVMASIPWREIITTNYDLLIERAFDAIMDSSQKIYDLKPVKNQKQYNYRESNTEVRYIKLNGCISDKSLYPLAFSTDDFRKLSSFYKLVLNDLKNISHDIQFLSMGYSFTDDFGKELLDKFDSYNFRDKRWIFNVDPFPNENTLAYYKKNKICIVKCSFQDFFLKYKEWETKNADIVVKKKGLSLLSSKDSHISAPPQLLLSLDGIVKQLNTHTRERFIKEEEYYKGDEPNFGVITRGLDVTKTNFTQSFTDEILKVVNDKKGTFVPIFFISGDFGIGKSTFTLRLIYELEKQTDLDLVSFEIVDFNRARKEHLIELIKTMKAKNFIFFCDEIEVESYFKSLIEIQRDISIEQFQDCNIFFIAPIRVNILEKFRLNRTVPNSYELRISGEFTTEEIEDLLEKLKKTNLIDFRDASEKKRLVSKIMKEYNSDSFVALMASITSGRHENDLIDCYNQLSKEAQQAFLYTALLHKHKLLMPASWLKQNIKMDWDEFITRIVKAEGKGILIQEYVSAHGTQPDLYFKTKHPLIAERLVNRFIPNKDKQFQFYEQMLKQIENGQTNSYLANNLLKALGKNSDYNNTQIDKLYDAGYTKLSDDPYFLLNYAINLQNRRTKTTVKKAIGFILYAEGLLDYRNHRFIHRRAVLNFELAKLYFSEETQLIYTNIYIKEAQDLFVLKQLLDPFSAFSYVDYIKLIIWQLENIDYEIEDVMQKKILIEDLFDLANRTVTDNLDRIDSLQTLYANYLNHNNDNKDYKQYLDELYENVRLRPYACILLHNYHLSKEEFEKCDFYVSEMEFMQENFEVVKFLFKIYGRYLHEANTRVKLLRMARENINLEKEFPLRFYFFKFIAETYNFNYNDGKNYLRNIKHRYHNLHPEFHYEWKDPDGEIMLFDAIVVKKSAERFKAIKISNIQLTAKLIKGNYDKFSVGSKVKVKLHFYLYGLMAEIVQTTDNNSE
;
A
#
# COMPACT_ATOMS: atom_id res chain seq x y z
N MET A 1 58.68 17.96 11.03
CA MET A 1 58.16 19.33 11.10
C MET A 1 59.08 20.14 11.99
N GLU A 2 59.63 21.23 11.47
CA GLU A 2 60.35 22.19 12.32
C GLU A 2 59.37 22.82 13.31
N HIS A 3 59.82 23.13 14.53
CA HIS A 3 58.94 23.70 15.56
C HIS A 3 58.70 25.21 15.38
N ILE A 4 59.44 25.86 14.49
CA ILE A 4 59.23 27.24 14.09
C ILE A 4 59.18 27.22 12.56
N LEU A 5 58.02 27.56 12.02
CA LEU A 5 57.78 27.70 10.59
C LEU A 5 58.00 29.16 10.20
N ASP A 6 58.96 29.39 9.31
CA ASP A 6 59.20 30.70 8.70
C ASP A 6 58.32 30.83 7.46
N ILE A 7 57.40 31.82 7.48
CA ILE A 7 56.36 31.99 6.46
C ILE A 7 56.92 32.22 5.05
N GLU A 8 58.18 32.66 4.94
CA GLU A 8 58.86 32.91 3.66
C GLU A 8 59.67 31.71 3.14
N LYS A 9 59.99 30.73 3.99
CA LYS A 9 60.92 29.63 3.63
C LYS A 9 60.27 28.25 3.55
N GLN A 10 59.10 28.06 4.18
CA GLN A 10 58.45 26.75 4.32
C GLN A 10 57.02 26.76 3.75
N GLU A 11 56.91 27.04 2.46
CA GLU A 11 55.64 27.21 1.76
C GLU A 11 54.77 25.93 1.75
N GLU A 12 55.36 24.73 1.63
CA GLU A 12 54.60 23.47 1.60
C GLU A 12 53.87 23.17 2.93
N ASP A 13 54.55 23.35 4.08
CA ASP A 13 53.96 23.14 5.40
C ASP A 13 52.85 24.16 5.67
N LEU A 14 53.02 25.41 5.25
CA LEU A 14 52.03 26.47 5.37
C LEU A 14 50.79 26.19 4.49
N ASN A 15 50.99 25.70 3.27
CA ASN A 15 49.90 25.33 2.36
C ASN A 15 49.01 24.23 2.94
N ALA A 16 49.59 23.26 3.67
CA ALA A 16 48.82 22.22 4.34
C ALA A 16 47.91 22.80 5.44
N ILE A 17 48.40 23.77 6.21
CA ILE A 17 47.61 24.49 7.22
C ILE A 17 46.45 25.23 6.53
N PHE A 18 46.72 25.97 5.47
CA PHE A 18 45.69 26.72 4.73
C PHE A 18 44.62 25.81 4.10
N LEU A 19 45.01 24.62 3.62
CA LEU A 19 44.06 23.64 3.10
C LEU A 19 43.09 23.14 4.17
N ASN A 20 43.58 22.82 5.37
CA ASN A 20 42.73 22.39 6.50
C ASN A 20 41.79 23.51 6.97
N ILE A 21 42.25 24.76 6.94
CA ILE A 21 41.41 25.94 7.20
C ILE A 21 40.28 26.03 6.18
N LYS A 22 40.60 25.93 4.87
CA LYS A 22 39.60 26.03 3.78
C LYS A 22 38.55 24.92 3.81
N GLN A 23 38.90 23.73 4.29
CA GLN A 23 38.00 22.57 4.39
C GLN A 23 37.11 22.55 5.64
N SER A 24 37.13 23.61 6.46
CA SER A 24 36.42 23.65 7.74
C SER A 24 36.88 22.59 8.75
N ASN A 25 38.15 22.20 8.67
CA ASN A 25 38.77 21.24 9.57
C ASN A 25 39.67 21.93 10.61
N THR A 26 39.42 23.20 10.93
CA THR A 26 40.25 23.96 11.89
C THR A 26 39.41 24.65 12.96
N ILE A 27 39.78 24.43 14.23
CA ILE A 27 39.26 25.19 15.39
C ILE A 27 40.25 26.30 15.71
N LEU A 28 39.75 27.54 15.78
CA LEU A 28 40.56 28.74 15.98
C LEU A 28 40.50 29.21 17.44
N PHE A 29 41.67 29.39 18.06
CA PHE A 29 41.84 29.95 19.40
C PHE A 29 42.43 31.36 19.32
N LEU A 30 41.76 32.32 19.94
CA LEU A 30 42.16 33.73 19.91
C LEU A 30 42.51 34.22 21.31
N GLY A 31 43.69 34.81 21.43
CA GLY A 31 44.12 35.55 22.61
C GLY A 31 44.25 37.05 22.31
N ALA A 32 44.66 37.82 23.32
CA ALA A 32 44.68 39.28 23.24
C ALA A 32 45.61 39.80 22.12
N GLY A 33 46.60 39.00 21.70
CA GLY A 33 47.48 39.31 20.57
C GLY A 33 46.75 39.39 19.22
N ALA A 34 45.60 38.72 19.05
CA ALA A 34 44.78 38.83 17.85
C ALA A 34 44.04 40.18 17.75
N SER A 35 43.87 40.86 18.90
CA SER A 35 43.24 42.19 18.98
C SER A 35 44.24 43.35 18.89
N VAL A 36 45.53 43.05 18.66
CA VAL A 36 46.59 44.07 18.56
C VAL A 36 46.55 44.68 17.16
N GLY A 37 46.20 45.97 17.11
CA GLY A 37 46.27 46.81 15.90
C GLY A 37 47.24 47.97 16.10
N GLU A 38 46.82 49.19 15.74
CA GLU A 38 47.58 50.42 16.03
C GLU A 38 47.78 50.68 17.53
N LYS A 39 46.86 50.17 18.37
CA LYS A 39 46.90 50.26 19.83
C LYS A 39 47.02 48.88 20.44
N ARG A 40 47.84 48.78 21.49
CA ARG A 40 48.16 47.54 22.21
C ARG A 40 47.55 47.58 23.60
N TYR A 41 46.64 46.64 23.86
CA TYR A 41 45.96 46.46 25.15
C TYR A 41 46.11 45.03 25.66
N LEU A 42 47.35 44.53 25.78
CA LEU A 42 47.57 43.24 26.43
C LEU A 42 47.54 43.42 27.95
N SER A 43 47.58 42.31 28.68
CA SER A 43 47.55 42.30 30.13
C SER A 43 48.56 43.25 30.79
N LYS A 44 49.77 43.34 30.23
CA LYS A 44 50.82 44.23 30.72
C LYS A 44 50.45 45.71 30.53
N GLU A 45 50.01 46.10 29.34
CA GLU A 45 49.65 47.49 29.07
C GLU A 45 48.38 47.90 29.83
N ILE A 46 47.43 46.98 30.04
CA ILE A 46 46.24 47.25 30.87
C ILE A 46 46.64 47.58 32.31
N ILE A 47 47.59 46.82 32.90
CA ILE A 47 48.14 47.11 34.23
C ILE A 47 48.78 48.50 34.23
N GLU A 48 49.72 48.77 33.32
CA GLU A 48 50.44 50.04 33.24
C GLU A 48 49.49 51.25 33.08
N PHE A 49 48.46 51.13 32.24
CA PHE A 49 47.45 52.18 32.05
C PHE A 49 46.56 52.38 33.28
N TYR A 50 46.18 51.31 33.97
CA TYR A 50 45.35 51.44 35.16
C TYR A 50 46.15 51.96 36.36
N GLU A 51 47.37 51.48 36.58
CA GLU A 51 48.31 51.98 37.60
C GLU A 51 48.59 53.47 37.43
N SER A 52 48.80 53.91 36.19
CA SER A 52 48.94 55.33 35.84
C SER A 52 47.65 56.13 36.13
N HIS A 53 46.48 55.52 35.93
CA HIS A 53 45.19 56.16 36.18
C HIS A 53 44.88 56.31 37.68
N ILE A 54 45.30 55.36 38.51
CA ILE A 54 45.09 55.39 39.97
C ILE A 54 46.28 55.97 40.75
N GLY A 55 47.42 56.22 40.09
CA GLY A 55 48.64 56.74 40.70
C GLY A 55 49.33 55.77 41.67
N LYS A 56 49.22 54.45 41.46
CA LYS A 56 49.74 53.41 42.35
C LYS A 56 50.38 52.27 41.55
N GLU A 57 51.64 51.95 41.83
CA GLU A 57 52.39 50.86 41.20
C GLU A 57 52.52 49.67 42.16
N LEU A 58 52.17 48.45 41.69
CA LEU A 58 52.21 47.22 42.47
C LEU A 58 53.34 46.26 42.05
N ASN A 59 54.03 46.53 40.94
CA ASN A 59 55.16 45.74 40.44
C ASN A 59 54.88 44.23 40.22
N GLU A 60 53.63 43.86 39.93
CA GLU A 60 53.24 42.48 39.59
C GLU A 60 52.83 42.39 38.11
N PRO A 61 53.60 41.68 37.26
CA PRO A 61 53.34 41.62 35.82
C PRO A 61 52.19 40.67 35.43
N ASN A 62 51.77 39.74 36.30
CA ASN A 62 50.64 38.85 36.03
C ASN A 62 49.32 39.53 36.43
N ILE A 63 48.48 39.86 35.44
CA ILE A 63 47.21 40.58 35.68
C ILE A 63 46.28 39.91 36.70
N THR A 64 46.30 38.59 36.81
CA THR A 64 45.46 37.86 37.77
C THR A 64 45.94 38.05 39.19
N LYS A 65 47.23 37.83 39.44
CA LYS A 65 47.84 38.11 40.74
C LYS A 65 47.77 39.59 41.08
N TRP A 66 48.03 40.45 40.11
CA TRP A 66 47.96 41.90 40.27
C TRP A 66 46.55 42.33 40.69
N LEU A 67 45.51 41.81 40.06
CA LEU A 67 44.13 42.12 40.43
C LEU A 67 43.73 41.49 41.77
N ASP A 68 44.22 40.30 42.11
CA ASP A 68 44.00 39.69 43.43
C ASP A 68 44.62 40.56 44.54
N ILE A 69 45.84 41.07 44.33
CA ILE A 69 46.52 42.00 45.26
C ILE A 69 45.73 43.31 45.37
N LEU A 70 45.33 43.88 44.23
CA LEU A 70 44.58 45.13 44.19
C LEU A 70 43.19 44.99 44.84
N SER A 71 42.55 43.82 44.71
CA SER A 71 41.24 43.52 45.30
C SER A 71 41.28 43.35 46.83
N ALA A 72 42.46 43.17 47.41
CA ALA A 72 42.64 43.14 48.87
C ALA A 72 42.71 44.56 49.49
N ASP A 73 42.74 45.61 48.67
CA ASP A 73 42.68 47.01 49.11
C ASP A 73 41.22 47.47 49.28
N ASP A 74 40.84 47.89 50.49
CA ASP A 74 39.48 48.35 50.81
C ASP A 74 39.01 49.56 49.98
N SER A 75 39.94 50.32 49.41
CA SER A 75 39.62 51.47 48.53
C SER A 75 39.29 51.07 47.09
N PHE A 76 39.63 49.83 46.69
CA PHE A 76 39.41 49.34 45.34
C PHE A 76 37.95 48.91 45.11
N ARG A 77 37.40 49.32 43.97
CA ARG A 77 36.09 48.84 43.49
C ARG A 77 36.26 48.13 42.16
N ARG A 78 35.90 46.84 42.12
CA ARG A 78 35.99 46.02 40.91
C ARG A 78 35.26 46.61 39.70
N THR A 79 34.10 47.21 39.93
CA THR A 79 33.31 47.85 38.86
C THR A 79 34.05 49.01 38.17
N HIS A 80 34.94 49.72 38.89
CA HIS A 80 35.75 50.78 38.31
C HIS A 80 36.77 50.24 37.31
N PHE A 81 37.48 49.19 37.69
CA PHE A 81 38.43 48.50 36.81
C PHE A 81 37.74 47.91 35.58
N ASP A 82 36.61 47.22 35.76
CA ASP A 82 35.87 46.63 34.64
C ASP A 82 35.27 47.70 33.69
N ASN A 83 34.95 48.90 34.18
CA ASN A 83 34.56 50.05 33.35
C ASN A 83 35.76 50.59 32.56
N PHE A 84 36.90 50.77 33.22
CA PHE A 84 38.13 51.24 32.59
C PHE A 84 38.58 50.33 31.44
N VAL A 85 38.60 49.01 31.67
CA VAL A 85 38.95 48.03 30.65
C VAL A 85 37.97 48.08 29.47
N GLN A 86 36.66 48.21 29.74
CA GLN A 86 35.66 48.36 28.69
C GLN A 86 35.93 49.59 27.80
N ASP A 87 36.25 50.74 28.40
CA ASP A 87 36.52 51.98 27.67
C ASP A 87 37.78 51.91 26.81
N LEU A 88 38.79 51.12 27.22
CA LEU A 88 39.97 50.85 26.40
C LEU A 88 39.62 49.96 25.21
N LEU A 89 38.94 48.83 25.46
CA LEU A 89 38.67 47.81 24.44
C LEU A 89 37.63 48.27 23.39
N GLN A 90 36.70 49.15 23.75
CA GLN A 90 35.72 49.68 22.80
C GLN A 90 36.35 50.47 21.64
N LYS A 91 37.55 51.05 21.86
CA LYS A 91 38.30 51.86 20.89
C LYS A 91 38.98 51.04 19.80
N LEU A 92 38.98 49.71 19.92
CA LEU A 92 39.55 48.82 18.91
C LEU A 92 38.69 48.80 17.64
N THR A 93 39.36 48.82 16.49
CA THR A 93 38.74 48.84 15.16
C THR A 93 39.05 47.57 14.38
N VAL A 94 38.11 47.16 13.52
CA VAL A 94 38.23 45.97 12.67
C VAL A 94 39.26 46.25 11.57
N SER A 95 40.29 45.40 11.46
CA SER A 95 41.25 45.44 10.35
C SER A 95 40.82 44.56 9.17
N GLU A 96 41.48 44.69 8.01
CA GLU A 96 41.23 43.80 6.86
C GLU A 96 41.51 42.32 7.16
N ALA A 97 42.49 42.01 8.01
CA ALA A 97 42.72 40.61 8.41
C ALA A 97 41.55 40.03 9.22
N HIS A 98 40.87 40.85 10.03
CA HIS A 98 39.67 40.41 10.73
C HIS A 98 38.53 40.09 9.75
N LYS A 99 38.38 40.87 8.68
CA LYS A 99 37.38 40.60 7.63
C LYS A 99 37.70 39.31 6.85
N VAL A 100 38.97 39.10 6.50
CA VAL A 100 39.43 37.85 5.87
C VAL A 100 39.21 36.67 6.80
N MET A 101 39.50 36.83 8.09
CA MET A 101 39.22 35.80 9.09
C MET A 101 37.72 35.49 9.18
N ALA A 102 36.85 36.51 9.10
CA ALA A 102 35.39 36.30 9.11
C ALA A 102 34.87 35.61 7.84
N SER A 103 35.60 35.72 6.72
CA SER A 103 35.28 35.06 5.45
C SER A 103 35.78 33.61 5.34
N ILE A 104 36.28 33.01 6.42
CA ILE A 104 36.87 31.66 6.43
C ILE A 104 35.90 30.66 7.06
N PRO A 105 35.78 29.43 6.53
CA PRO A 105 34.85 28.43 7.06
C PRO A 105 35.38 27.77 8.35
N TRP A 106 35.51 28.51 9.45
CA TRP A 106 35.97 27.91 10.71
C TRP A 106 35.03 26.82 11.22
N ARG A 107 35.61 25.78 11.85
CA ARG A 107 34.82 24.74 12.51
C ARG A 107 34.15 25.29 13.77
N GLU A 108 34.93 26.03 14.55
CA GLU A 108 34.54 26.67 15.80
C GLU A 108 35.60 27.73 16.14
N ILE A 109 35.18 28.83 16.77
CA ILE A 109 36.07 29.90 17.22
C ILE A 109 35.97 30.01 18.74
N ILE A 110 37.10 29.98 19.43
CA ILE A 110 37.20 30.08 20.88
C ILE A 110 38.11 31.26 21.21
N THR A 111 37.70 32.13 22.14
CA THR A 111 38.49 33.29 22.53
C THR A 111 38.53 33.50 24.03
N THR A 112 39.64 34.05 24.50
CA THR A 112 39.77 34.62 25.85
C THR A 112 39.57 36.13 25.87
N ASN A 113 39.31 36.76 24.71
CA ASN A 113 39.21 38.21 24.58
C ASN A 113 37.81 38.70 24.97
N TYR A 114 37.78 39.90 25.56
CA TYR A 114 36.53 40.53 26.00
C TYR A 114 35.92 41.44 24.93
N ASP A 115 36.73 41.94 23.99
CA ASP A 115 36.38 42.92 22.95
C ASP A 115 35.36 42.39 21.92
N LEU A 116 34.84 43.26 21.06
CA LEU A 116 33.82 42.92 20.05
C LEU A 116 34.36 42.90 18.61
N LEU A 117 35.67 42.73 18.42
CA LEU A 117 36.29 42.84 17.10
C LEU A 117 35.80 41.78 16.13
N ILE A 118 35.70 40.52 16.59
CA ILE A 118 35.25 39.41 15.73
C ILE A 118 33.77 39.58 15.38
N GLU A 119 32.93 39.93 16.36
CA GLU A 119 31.52 40.24 16.11
C GLU A 119 31.37 41.33 15.04
N ARG A 120 32.07 42.46 15.20
CA ARG A 120 32.05 43.57 14.24
C ARG A 120 32.62 43.18 12.87
N ALA A 121 33.57 42.24 12.81
CA ALA A 121 34.15 41.78 11.55
C ALA A 121 33.17 40.94 10.73
N PHE A 122 32.40 40.06 11.39
CA PHE A 122 31.33 39.30 10.76
C PHE A 122 30.18 40.21 10.29
N ASP A 123 29.81 41.22 11.10
CA ASP A 123 28.82 42.22 10.72
C ASP A 123 29.26 43.00 9.46
N ALA A 124 30.56 43.33 9.35
CA ALA A 124 31.11 44.09 8.23
C ALA A 124 31.09 43.35 6.88
N ILE A 125 30.98 42.01 6.88
CA ILE A 125 30.93 41.20 5.65
C ILE A 125 29.53 40.66 5.35
N MET A 126 28.52 41.01 6.16
CA MET A 126 27.19 40.39 6.16
C MET A 126 26.46 40.45 4.81
N ASP A 127 26.61 41.54 4.06
CA ASP A 127 25.97 41.76 2.75
C ASP A 127 26.89 41.46 1.56
N SER A 128 28.02 40.77 1.80
CA SER A 128 29.01 40.46 0.77
C SER A 128 29.01 38.98 0.39
N SER A 129 29.45 38.68 -0.84
CA SER A 129 29.69 37.30 -1.30
C SER A 129 30.81 36.58 -0.54
N GLN A 130 31.54 37.28 0.32
CA GLN A 130 32.59 36.71 1.18
C GLN A 130 32.03 36.07 2.46
N LYS A 131 30.74 36.26 2.77
CA LYS A 131 30.11 35.70 3.96
C LYS A 131 29.98 34.18 3.84
N ILE A 132 30.70 33.45 4.70
CA ILE A 132 30.58 31.99 4.80
C ILE A 132 29.78 31.54 6.03
N TYR A 133 29.83 32.19 7.18
CA TYR A 133 29.02 31.75 8.32
C TYR A 133 28.40 32.93 9.06
N ASP A 134 27.22 32.72 9.61
CA ASP A 134 26.64 33.59 10.63
C ASP A 134 27.38 33.34 11.96
N LEU A 135 27.82 34.40 12.62
CA LEU A 135 28.51 34.28 13.90
C LEU A 135 27.49 34.06 15.01
N LYS A 136 27.66 33.00 15.81
CA LYS A 136 26.86 32.79 17.03
C LYS A 136 27.70 32.94 18.30
N PRO A 137 27.65 34.09 18.98
CA PRO A 137 28.36 34.28 20.24
C PRO A 137 27.77 33.43 21.37
N VAL A 138 28.61 32.61 22.00
CA VAL A 138 28.32 31.80 23.18
C VAL A 138 29.18 32.30 24.33
N LYS A 139 28.55 32.91 25.34
CA LYS A 139 29.26 33.65 26.40
C LYS A 139 29.09 33.04 27.79
N ASN A 140 28.26 32.01 27.93
CA ASN A 140 28.03 31.28 29.18
C ASN A 140 27.51 29.86 28.95
N GLN A 141 27.39 29.09 30.04
CA GLN A 141 26.95 27.70 30.01
C GLN A 141 25.53 27.50 29.44
N LYS A 142 24.59 28.43 29.68
CA LYS A 142 23.21 28.30 29.17
C LYS A 142 23.17 28.42 27.65
N GLN A 143 23.96 29.34 27.09
CA GLN A 143 24.07 29.56 25.65
C GLN A 143 24.84 28.45 24.93
N TYR A 144 25.66 27.69 25.65
CA TYR A 144 26.45 26.59 25.09
C TYR A 144 25.61 25.42 24.60
N ASN A 145 24.46 25.15 25.21
CA ASN A 145 23.57 24.05 24.84
C ASN A 145 22.75 24.31 23.54
N TYR A 146 23.18 25.29 22.74
CA TYR A 146 22.58 25.62 21.45
C TYR A 146 22.98 24.59 20.38
N ARG A 147 22.07 24.28 19.44
CA ARG A 147 22.38 23.49 18.24
C ARG A 147 22.53 24.45 17.07
N GLU A 148 23.75 24.51 16.50
CA GLU A 148 24.04 25.29 15.30
C GLU A 148 23.26 24.81 14.08
N SER A 149 22.93 25.75 13.20
CA SER A 149 22.58 25.44 11.81
C SER A 149 23.85 25.21 10.98
N ASN A 150 23.70 24.61 9.79
CA ASN A 150 24.81 24.41 8.85
C ASN A 150 25.36 25.72 8.26
N THR A 151 24.76 26.86 8.59
CA THR A 151 25.14 28.20 8.14
C THR A 151 25.75 29.05 9.24
N GLU A 152 25.90 28.52 10.44
CA GLU A 152 26.42 29.23 11.61
C GLU A 152 27.79 28.70 12.05
N VAL A 153 28.58 29.57 12.66
CA VAL A 153 29.82 29.19 13.37
C VAL A 153 29.71 29.61 14.83
N ARG A 154 29.97 28.68 15.73
CA ARG A 154 30.01 28.96 17.17
C ARG A 154 31.24 29.80 17.51
N TYR A 155 31.00 30.88 18.25
CA TYR A 155 32.05 31.75 18.79
C TYR A 155 31.98 31.81 20.32
N ILE A 156 32.84 31.03 20.97
CA ILE A 156 32.85 30.85 22.42
C ILE A 156 33.76 31.89 23.07
N LYS A 157 33.19 32.73 23.93
CA LYS A 157 33.94 33.70 24.74
C LYS A 157 34.09 33.18 26.17
N LEU A 158 35.29 32.73 26.50
CA LEU A 158 35.55 32.01 27.75
C LEU A 158 35.55 32.94 28.96
N ASN A 159 36.10 34.15 28.84
CA ASN A 159 36.40 35.01 29.99
C ASN A 159 35.35 36.12 30.20
N GLY A 160 34.21 36.07 29.51
CA GLY A 160 33.18 37.11 29.55
C GLY A 160 33.21 38.04 28.33
N CYS A 161 32.42 39.11 28.37
CA CYS A 161 32.23 39.98 27.19
C CYS A 161 31.84 41.40 27.58
N ILE A 162 32.46 42.40 26.93
CA ILE A 162 32.14 43.82 27.18
C ILE A 162 30.76 44.26 26.66
N SER A 163 30.02 43.40 25.95
CA SER A 163 28.68 43.72 25.44
C SER A 163 27.66 43.94 26.56
N ASP A 164 27.76 43.15 27.63
CA ASP A 164 26.89 43.24 28.81
C ASP A 164 27.58 42.58 30.01
N LYS A 165 28.21 43.39 30.85
CA LYS A 165 28.99 42.92 32.01
C LYS A 165 28.12 42.36 33.14
N SER A 166 26.82 42.69 33.16
CA SER A 166 25.89 42.18 34.17
C SER A 166 25.55 40.71 33.90
N LEU A 167 25.41 40.35 32.62
CA LEU A 167 25.15 38.99 32.18
C LEU A 167 26.42 38.17 31.93
N TYR A 168 27.52 38.83 31.53
CA TYR A 168 28.80 38.20 31.16
C TYR A 168 29.98 38.90 31.87
N PRO A 169 30.16 38.69 33.19
CA PRO A 169 31.21 39.34 33.97
C PRO A 169 32.60 39.01 33.40
N LEU A 170 33.49 40.00 33.43
CA LEU A 170 34.86 39.85 32.93
C LEU A 170 35.69 39.08 33.96
N ALA A 171 36.47 38.09 33.53
CA ALA A 171 37.29 37.28 34.42
C ALA A 171 38.75 37.73 34.43
N PHE A 172 39.19 38.31 35.54
CA PHE A 172 40.57 38.76 35.71
C PHE A 172 41.22 38.21 36.98
N SER A 173 40.45 37.90 38.04
CA SER A 173 40.95 37.42 39.34
C SER A 173 40.91 35.90 39.48
N THR A 174 41.60 35.34 40.46
CA THR A 174 41.57 33.88 40.74
C THR A 174 40.15 33.39 41.05
N ASP A 175 39.34 34.20 41.75
CA ASP A 175 37.95 33.85 42.07
C ASP A 175 37.05 33.84 40.82
N ASP A 176 37.29 34.75 39.87
CA ASP A 176 36.54 34.78 38.61
C ASP A 176 36.78 33.50 37.79
N PHE A 177 38.05 33.08 37.66
CA PHE A 177 38.39 31.84 36.94
C PHE A 177 37.79 30.60 37.61
N ARG A 178 37.75 30.55 38.96
CA ARG A 178 37.08 29.46 39.69
C ARG A 178 35.59 29.38 39.36
N LYS A 179 34.90 30.51 39.27
CA LYS A 179 33.47 30.57 38.88
C LYS A 179 33.23 30.08 37.45
N LEU A 180 34.20 30.28 36.54
CA LEU A 180 34.12 29.82 35.15
C LEU A 180 34.54 28.36 34.94
N SER A 181 35.12 27.70 35.94
CA SER A 181 35.64 26.32 35.82
C SER A 181 34.61 25.30 35.29
N SER A 182 33.32 25.45 35.62
CA SER A 182 32.25 24.58 35.09
C SER A 182 32.02 24.79 33.59
N PHE A 183 32.12 26.03 33.12
CA PHE A 183 32.00 26.38 31.70
C PHE A 183 33.22 25.90 30.92
N TYR A 184 34.43 26.07 31.46
CA TYR A 184 35.66 25.54 30.85
C TYR A 184 35.60 24.02 30.69
N LYS A 185 35.17 23.30 31.74
CA LYS A 185 35.00 21.84 31.69
C LYS A 185 34.02 21.40 30.60
N LEU A 186 32.92 22.13 30.41
CA LEU A 186 31.93 21.85 29.38
C LEU A 186 32.53 21.99 27.98
N VAL A 187 33.15 23.14 27.68
CA VAL A 187 33.81 23.40 26.39
C VAL A 187 34.87 22.35 26.08
N LEU A 188 35.72 22.06 27.07
CA LEU A 188 36.81 21.10 26.93
C LEU A 188 36.34 19.63 26.84
N ASN A 189 35.09 19.31 27.22
CA ASN A 189 34.55 17.95 27.08
C ASN A 189 34.07 17.67 25.66
N ASP A 190 33.51 18.66 24.96
CA ASP A 190 33.08 18.52 23.57
C ASP A 190 34.26 18.29 22.61
N LEU A 191 35.41 18.89 22.92
CA LEU A 191 36.67 18.64 22.22
C LEU A 191 37.15 17.18 22.32
N LYS A 192 36.55 16.32 23.14
CA LYS A 192 36.92 14.90 23.30
C LYS A 192 36.57 14.04 22.08
N ASN A 193 35.50 14.38 21.36
CA ASN A 193 34.92 13.49 20.32
C ASN A 193 35.26 13.92 18.88
N ILE A 194 36.24 14.81 18.70
CA ILE A 194 36.57 15.37 17.38
C ILE A 194 37.38 14.40 16.50
N SER A 195 37.08 14.35 15.19
CA SER A 195 37.80 13.54 14.19
C SER A 195 39.31 13.86 14.16
N HIS A 196 40.15 12.88 13.80
CA HIS A 196 41.60 13.02 13.66
C HIS A 196 42.03 14.10 12.66
N ASP A 197 41.19 14.42 11.69
CA ASP A 197 41.47 15.42 10.65
C ASP A 197 41.31 16.87 11.14
N ILE A 198 40.74 17.10 12.33
CA ILE A 198 40.52 18.44 12.88
C ILE A 198 41.80 18.98 13.53
N GLN A 199 42.24 20.15 13.08
CA GLN A 199 43.44 20.86 13.50
C GLN A 199 43.14 22.02 14.47
N PHE A 200 44.11 22.33 15.32
CA PHE A 200 44.05 23.44 16.28
C PHE A 200 45.00 24.56 15.86
N LEU A 201 44.46 25.77 15.72
CA LEU A 201 45.22 26.98 15.39
C LEU A 201 44.98 28.03 16.45
N SER A 202 46.04 28.51 17.10
CA SER A 202 45.99 29.63 18.04
C SER A 202 46.67 30.86 17.46
N MET A 203 46.14 32.05 17.76
CA MET A 203 46.73 33.32 17.36
C MET A 203 46.72 34.28 18.54
N GLY A 204 47.89 34.86 18.85
CA GLY A 204 48.02 35.82 19.94
C GLY A 204 47.69 35.27 21.33
N TYR A 205 47.82 33.96 21.52
CA TYR A 205 47.50 33.25 22.77
C TYR A 205 48.76 32.57 23.33
N SER A 206 49.09 32.85 24.59
CA SER A 206 50.32 32.40 25.24
C SER A 206 50.21 31.06 25.97
N PHE A 207 49.01 30.50 26.13
CA PHE A 207 48.71 29.29 26.93
C PHE A 207 49.15 29.37 28.40
N THR A 208 49.36 30.57 28.94
CA THR A 208 49.87 30.77 30.30
C THR A 208 48.77 30.87 31.37
N ASP A 209 47.53 31.10 30.95
CA ASP A 209 46.33 31.17 31.77
C ASP A 209 45.81 29.77 32.17
N ASP A 210 44.88 29.73 33.12
CA ASP A 210 44.39 28.47 33.70
C ASP A 210 43.64 27.60 32.69
N PHE A 211 42.87 28.20 31.77
CA PHE A 211 42.24 27.45 30.67
C PHE A 211 43.30 26.85 29.73
N GLY A 212 44.33 27.62 29.37
CA GLY A 212 45.43 27.16 28.51
C GLY A 212 46.16 25.95 29.09
N LYS A 213 46.41 25.96 30.40
CA LYS A 213 46.98 24.80 31.12
C LYS A 213 46.03 23.61 31.13
N GLU A 214 44.76 23.80 31.48
CA GLU A 214 43.76 22.72 31.48
C GLU A 214 43.53 22.11 30.07
N LEU A 215 43.54 22.93 29.02
CA LEU A 215 43.48 22.50 27.63
C LEU A 215 44.66 21.60 27.29
N LEU A 216 45.87 22.04 27.62
CA LEU A 216 47.09 21.29 27.39
C LEU A 216 47.07 19.96 28.18
N ASP A 217 46.74 19.98 29.46
CA ASP A 217 46.66 18.77 30.30
C ASP A 217 45.61 17.78 29.78
N LYS A 218 44.46 18.28 29.32
CA LYS A 218 43.43 17.43 28.70
C LYS A 218 43.92 16.80 27.40
N PHE A 219 44.68 17.52 26.57
CA PHE A 219 45.26 16.96 25.34
C PHE A 219 46.24 15.82 25.64
N ASP A 220 46.97 15.88 26.76
CA ASP A 220 47.82 14.78 27.23
C ASP A 220 47.00 13.57 27.68
N SER A 221 45.94 13.80 28.47
CA SER A 221 45.14 12.72 29.07
C SER A 221 44.46 11.76 28.08
N TYR A 222 44.32 12.16 26.80
CA TYR A 222 43.62 11.39 25.76
C TYR A 222 44.55 10.93 24.61
N ASN A 223 45.88 11.02 24.77
CA ASN A 223 46.87 10.76 23.71
C ASN A 223 46.61 11.59 22.43
N PHE A 224 45.96 12.76 22.51
CA PHE A 224 45.76 13.62 21.33
C PHE A 224 47.08 14.11 20.78
N ARG A 225 48.05 14.42 21.66
CA ARG A 225 49.38 14.89 21.25
C ARG A 225 50.13 13.84 20.42
N ASP A 226 49.97 12.54 20.66
CA ASP A 226 50.60 11.52 19.81
C ASP A 226 50.15 11.56 18.36
N LYS A 227 48.97 12.12 18.11
CA LYS A 227 48.32 12.14 16.80
C LYS A 227 48.22 13.54 16.17
N ARG A 228 48.45 14.63 16.92
CA ARG A 228 48.14 16.00 16.47
C ARG A 228 49.14 17.07 16.95
N TRP A 229 49.27 18.12 16.14
CA TRP A 229 50.01 19.34 16.43
C TRP A 229 49.06 20.49 16.73
N ILE A 230 49.45 21.38 17.64
CA ILE A 230 48.82 22.69 17.84
C ILE A 230 49.66 23.73 17.11
N PHE A 231 49.05 24.51 16.23
CA PHE A 231 49.75 25.56 15.49
C PHE A 231 49.52 26.89 16.19
N ASN A 232 50.58 27.65 16.44
CA ASN A 232 50.50 28.94 17.12
C ASN A 232 51.12 30.04 16.27
N VAL A 233 50.34 31.04 15.88
CA VAL A 233 50.85 32.21 15.15
C VAL A 233 51.41 33.22 16.15
N ASP A 234 52.72 33.44 16.06
CA ASP A 234 53.45 34.37 16.93
C ASP A 234 54.55 35.09 16.13
N PRO A 235 54.50 36.43 15.99
CA PRO A 235 55.53 37.18 15.26
C PRO A 235 56.89 37.21 15.97
N PHE A 236 56.91 37.03 17.30
CA PHE A 236 58.11 37.18 18.13
C PHE A 236 58.29 35.97 19.07
N PRO A 237 58.53 34.76 18.52
CA PRO A 237 58.66 33.58 19.36
C PRO A 237 59.85 33.69 20.30
N ASN A 238 59.60 33.44 21.59
CA ASN A 238 60.67 33.36 22.57
C ASN A 238 61.45 32.05 22.40
N GLU A 239 62.65 32.12 21.84
CA GLU A 239 63.48 30.93 21.59
C GLU A 239 63.83 30.17 22.87
N ASN A 240 63.85 30.86 24.03
CA ASN A 240 64.11 30.21 25.32
C ASN A 240 62.98 29.27 25.76
N THR A 241 61.76 29.42 25.22
CA THR A 241 60.63 28.52 25.51
C THR A 241 60.46 27.42 24.47
N LEU A 242 61.40 27.26 23.52
CA LEU A 242 61.33 26.23 22.48
C LEU A 242 61.21 24.81 23.05
N ALA A 243 61.89 24.50 24.16
CA ALA A 243 61.77 23.20 24.82
C ALA A 243 60.34 22.93 25.34
N TYR A 244 59.65 23.97 25.81
CA TYR A 244 58.26 23.89 26.24
C TYR A 244 57.32 23.62 25.05
N TYR A 245 57.49 24.36 23.94
CA TYR A 245 56.68 24.12 22.74
C TYR A 245 56.93 22.73 22.14
N LYS A 246 58.17 22.25 22.17
CA LYS A 246 58.53 20.88 21.77
C LYS A 246 57.81 19.82 22.59
N LYS A 247 57.85 19.94 23.92
CA LYS A 247 57.19 19.02 24.85
C LYS A 247 55.68 18.97 24.61
N ASN A 248 55.05 20.10 24.34
CA ASN A 248 53.60 20.20 24.14
C ASN A 248 53.15 20.01 22.68
N LYS A 249 54.06 19.67 21.75
CA LYS A 249 53.80 19.59 20.29
C LYS A 249 53.09 20.81 19.72
N ILE A 250 53.57 21.98 20.15
CA ILE A 250 53.19 23.28 19.60
C ILE A 250 54.19 23.60 18.48
N CYS A 251 53.67 23.87 17.30
CA CYS A 251 54.40 24.37 16.14
C CYS A 251 54.13 25.86 16.02
N ILE A 252 55.17 26.69 16.04
CA ILE A 252 55.03 28.13 15.89
C ILE A 252 55.04 28.48 14.41
N VAL A 253 54.10 29.30 13.96
CA VAL A 253 54.17 29.98 12.65
C VAL A 253 54.63 31.40 12.92
N LYS A 254 55.86 31.72 12.48
CA LYS A 254 56.51 33.01 12.76
C LYS A 254 55.98 34.10 11.82
N CYS A 255 54.86 34.70 12.18
CA CYS A 255 54.28 35.85 11.47
C CYS A 255 53.27 36.60 12.35
N SER A 256 52.88 37.80 11.94
CA SER A 256 51.79 38.53 12.61
C SER A 256 50.42 37.97 12.22
N PHE A 257 49.38 38.31 13.00
CA PHE A 257 47.98 38.01 12.66
C PHE A 257 47.60 38.57 11.28
N GLN A 258 48.03 39.80 10.98
CA GLN A 258 47.75 40.47 9.73
C GLN A 258 48.42 39.76 8.54
N ASP A 259 49.70 39.41 8.69
CA ASP A 259 50.48 38.76 7.62
C ASP A 259 49.96 37.34 7.33
N PHE A 260 49.55 36.60 8.35
CA PHE A 260 48.99 35.26 8.18
C PHE A 260 47.76 35.26 7.27
N PHE A 261 46.79 36.14 7.53
CA PHE A 261 45.57 36.22 6.73
C PHE A 261 45.78 36.84 5.35
N LEU A 262 46.75 37.75 5.20
CA LEU A 262 47.18 38.21 3.88
C LEU A 262 47.74 37.05 3.04
N LYS A 263 48.62 36.23 3.64
CA LYS A 263 49.19 35.04 2.97
C LYS A 263 48.14 33.99 2.66
N TYR A 264 47.19 33.75 3.55
CA TYR A 264 46.04 32.89 3.27
C TYR A 264 45.24 33.38 2.06
N LYS A 265 44.96 34.68 1.96
CA LYS A 265 44.21 35.27 0.83
C LYS A 265 44.97 35.16 -0.49
N GLU A 266 46.29 35.38 -0.48
CA GLU A 266 47.17 35.16 -1.63
C GLU A 266 47.14 33.69 -2.07
N TRP A 267 47.28 32.77 -1.11
CA TRP A 267 47.23 31.34 -1.35
C TRP A 267 45.89 30.88 -1.91
N GLU A 268 44.79 31.34 -1.33
CA GLU A 268 43.43 30.98 -1.74
C GLU A 268 43.16 31.43 -3.18
N THR A 269 43.60 32.64 -3.54
CA THR A 269 43.46 33.17 -4.90
C THR A 269 44.30 32.37 -5.90
N LYS A 270 45.54 32.04 -5.57
CA LYS A 270 46.43 31.25 -6.44
C LYS A 270 45.96 29.80 -6.62
N ASN A 271 45.43 29.18 -5.58
CA ASN A 271 45.10 27.75 -5.58
C ASN A 271 43.66 27.45 -6.01
N ALA A 272 42.74 28.42 -6.00
CA ALA A 272 41.36 28.19 -6.42
C ALA A 272 41.29 27.60 -7.84
N ASP A 273 42.05 28.17 -8.79
CA ASP A 273 42.13 27.66 -10.17
C ASP A 273 42.68 26.23 -10.26
N ILE A 274 43.69 25.91 -9.44
CA ILE A 274 44.33 24.59 -9.42
C ILE A 274 43.35 23.55 -8.89
N VAL A 275 42.60 23.88 -7.82
CA VAL A 275 41.61 22.98 -7.23
C VAL A 275 40.44 22.77 -8.18
N VAL A 276 39.93 23.83 -8.82
CA VAL A 276 38.88 23.75 -9.85
C VAL A 276 39.31 22.82 -10.99
N LYS A 277 40.52 22.98 -11.52
CA LYS A 277 41.07 22.10 -12.57
C LYS A 277 41.26 20.66 -12.10
N LYS A 278 41.77 20.45 -10.88
CA LYS A 278 41.98 19.11 -10.31
C LYS A 278 40.67 18.37 -10.09
N LYS A 279 39.62 19.07 -9.66
CA LYS A 279 38.27 18.52 -9.50
C LYS A 279 37.49 18.43 -10.82
N GLY A 280 37.94 19.12 -11.87
CA GLY A 280 37.26 19.20 -13.15
C GLY A 280 35.94 19.97 -13.09
N LEU A 281 35.86 20.99 -12.23
CA LEU A 281 34.65 21.81 -12.09
C LEU A 281 34.56 22.77 -13.27
N SER A 282 33.43 22.75 -13.97
CA SER A 282 33.16 23.64 -15.11
C SER A 282 31.66 23.80 -15.33
N LEU A 283 31.26 24.90 -15.94
CA LEU A 283 29.89 25.16 -16.37
C LEU A 283 29.80 25.19 -17.90
N LEU A 284 28.70 24.70 -18.44
CA LEU A 284 28.40 24.70 -19.87
C LEU A 284 27.18 25.55 -20.17
N SER A 285 27.17 26.23 -21.31
CA SER A 285 25.97 26.92 -21.81
C SER A 285 24.93 25.91 -22.31
N SER A 286 23.74 26.41 -22.67
CA SER A 286 22.70 25.65 -23.39
C SER A 286 23.16 25.05 -24.72
N LYS A 287 24.30 25.50 -25.26
CA LYS A 287 24.92 25.01 -26.51
C LYS A 287 26.20 24.22 -26.25
N ASP A 288 26.35 23.69 -25.04
CA ASP A 288 27.51 22.91 -24.59
C ASP A 288 28.86 23.65 -24.71
N SER A 289 28.84 24.99 -24.70
CA SER A 289 30.07 25.79 -24.70
C SER A 289 30.51 26.12 -23.28
N HIS A 290 31.81 25.98 -22.97
CA HIS A 290 32.34 26.35 -21.65
C HIS A 290 32.06 27.82 -21.30
N ILE A 291 31.49 28.04 -20.11
CA ILE A 291 31.27 29.36 -19.53
C ILE A 291 32.43 29.69 -18.59
N SER A 292 33.00 30.87 -18.77
CA SER A 292 34.03 31.40 -17.86
C SER A 292 33.36 31.84 -16.56
N ALA A 293 33.49 31.03 -15.51
CA ALA A 293 32.98 31.32 -14.18
C ALA A 293 34.13 31.58 -13.19
N PRO A 294 33.95 32.46 -12.19
CA PRO A 294 34.94 32.65 -11.13
C PRO A 294 35.25 31.33 -10.41
N PRO A 295 36.53 30.98 -10.18
CA PRO A 295 36.91 29.75 -9.49
C PRO A 295 36.28 29.63 -8.08
N GLN A 296 36.11 30.76 -7.39
CA GLN A 296 35.46 30.78 -6.07
C GLN A 296 33.99 30.37 -6.13
N LEU A 297 33.26 30.81 -7.16
CA LEU A 297 31.86 30.41 -7.38
C LEU A 297 31.76 28.90 -7.66
N LEU A 298 32.64 28.36 -8.50
CA LEU A 298 32.64 26.93 -8.81
C LEU A 298 32.92 26.08 -7.56
N LEU A 299 33.84 26.51 -6.70
CA LEU A 299 34.15 25.83 -5.44
C LEU A 299 33.04 25.99 -4.40
N SER A 300 32.31 27.11 -4.41
CA SER A 300 31.21 27.34 -3.47
C SER A 300 29.95 26.56 -3.84
N LEU A 301 29.79 26.21 -5.13
CA LEU A 301 28.71 25.35 -5.63
C LEU A 301 29.03 23.85 -5.54
N ASP A 302 30.31 23.47 -5.44
CA ASP A 302 30.76 22.07 -5.41
C ASP A 302 30.09 21.26 -4.28
N GLY A 303 29.40 20.18 -4.67
CA GLY A 303 28.63 19.33 -3.75
C GLY A 303 27.34 19.95 -3.21
N ILE A 304 26.94 21.13 -3.69
CA ILE A 304 25.70 21.82 -3.30
C ILE A 304 24.76 21.96 -4.49
N VAL A 305 25.29 22.40 -5.63
CA VAL A 305 24.54 22.58 -6.89
C VAL A 305 25.29 21.88 -7.99
N LYS A 306 24.55 21.11 -8.79
CA LYS A 306 25.10 20.33 -9.88
C LYS A 306 24.41 20.69 -11.18
N GLN A 307 25.15 20.95 -12.24
CA GLN A 307 24.56 21.17 -13.55
C GLN A 307 24.08 19.83 -14.14
N LEU A 308 22.83 19.77 -14.57
CA LEU A 308 22.29 18.63 -15.29
C LEU A 308 22.53 18.87 -16.78
N ASN A 309 23.36 18.04 -17.41
CA ASN A 309 23.58 18.01 -18.85
C ASN A 309 24.24 16.66 -19.24
N THR A 310 24.45 16.43 -20.52
CA THR A 310 25.03 15.16 -21.03
C THR A 310 26.53 14.99 -20.74
N HIS A 311 27.23 16.06 -20.36
CA HIS A 311 28.67 16.10 -20.11
C HIS A 311 29.03 15.99 -18.63
N THR A 312 28.10 16.26 -17.72
CA THR A 312 28.30 16.14 -16.28
C THR A 312 28.54 14.68 -15.91
N ARG A 313 29.60 14.44 -15.12
CA ARG A 313 29.92 13.08 -14.66
C ARG A 313 28.92 12.65 -13.59
N GLU A 314 28.20 11.57 -13.89
CA GLU A 314 27.22 10.96 -13.02
C GLU A 314 27.76 9.72 -12.31
N ARG A 315 27.19 9.38 -11.14
CA ARG A 315 27.44 8.07 -10.52
C ARG A 315 26.96 6.99 -11.50
N PHE A 316 27.83 6.08 -11.89
CA PHE A 316 27.40 4.99 -12.76
C PHE A 316 26.46 4.04 -12.00
N ILE A 317 25.23 3.89 -12.50
CA ILE A 317 24.24 2.94 -12.01
C ILE A 317 24.13 1.82 -13.04
N LYS A 318 24.31 0.56 -12.61
CA LYS A 318 24.09 -0.62 -13.46
C LYS A 318 22.60 -0.72 -13.81
N GLU A 319 22.28 -1.14 -15.03
CA GLU A 319 20.90 -1.23 -15.51
C GLU A 319 20.03 -2.13 -14.61
N GLU A 320 20.58 -3.26 -14.17
CA GLU A 320 19.91 -4.18 -13.25
C GLU A 320 19.57 -3.53 -11.89
N GLU A 321 20.49 -2.76 -11.33
CA GLU A 321 20.30 -2.10 -10.03
C GLU A 321 19.25 -0.99 -10.10
N TYR A 322 19.18 -0.27 -11.23
CA TYR A 322 18.14 0.72 -11.48
C TYR A 322 16.74 0.10 -11.43
N TYR A 323 16.49 -1.00 -12.16
CA TYR A 323 15.19 -1.67 -12.13
C TYR A 323 14.90 -2.36 -10.78
N LYS A 324 15.94 -2.71 -10.01
CA LYS A 324 15.81 -3.16 -8.62
C LYS A 324 15.46 -2.04 -7.64
N GLY A 325 15.39 -0.77 -8.07
CA GLY A 325 14.96 0.36 -7.25
C GLY A 325 16.10 1.21 -6.70
N ASP A 326 17.29 1.21 -7.32
CA ASP A 326 18.29 2.23 -7.03
C ASP A 326 17.82 3.63 -7.47
N GLU A 327 18.17 4.63 -6.66
CA GLU A 327 17.80 6.02 -6.89
C GLU A 327 18.35 6.55 -8.23
N PRO A 328 17.50 7.11 -9.10
CA PRO A 328 17.88 7.53 -10.45
C PRO A 328 18.80 8.74 -10.42
N ASN A 329 19.60 8.90 -11.47
CA ASN A 329 20.31 10.15 -11.76
C ASN A 329 20.18 10.48 -13.25
N PHE A 330 20.67 11.64 -13.66
CA PHE A 330 20.57 12.11 -15.04
C PHE A 330 21.23 11.14 -16.06
N GLY A 331 22.24 10.38 -15.61
CA GLY A 331 22.92 9.35 -16.40
C GLY A 331 22.03 8.15 -16.77
N VAL A 332 20.96 7.90 -16.01
CA VAL A 332 19.95 6.86 -16.34
C VAL A 332 19.11 7.30 -17.54
N ILE A 333 18.71 8.57 -17.57
CA ILE A 333 17.84 9.17 -18.60
C ILE A 333 18.57 9.30 -19.94
N THR A 334 19.83 9.78 -19.90
CA THR A 334 20.67 9.92 -21.10
C THR A 334 20.99 8.57 -21.77
N ARG A 335 21.03 7.47 -20.99
CA ARG A 335 21.17 6.10 -21.50
C ARG A 335 19.86 5.44 -21.93
N GLY A 336 18.70 6.10 -21.71
CA GLY A 336 17.39 5.59 -22.12
C GLY A 336 16.90 4.36 -21.36
N LEU A 337 17.28 4.23 -20.07
CA LEU A 337 16.89 3.09 -19.24
C LEU A 337 15.46 3.21 -18.69
N ASP A 338 14.94 4.43 -18.53
CA ASP A 338 13.59 4.70 -18.07
C ASP A 338 12.53 4.41 -19.14
N VAL A 339 11.30 4.08 -18.73
CA VAL A 339 10.15 3.95 -19.63
C VAL A 339 9.52 5.33 -19.82
N THR A 340 9.56 5.86 -21.04
CA THR A 340 9.13 7.24 -21.34
C THR A 340 7.61 7.34 -21.35
N LYS A 341 7.04 8.14 -20.43
CA LYS A 341 5.63 8.50 -20.40
C LYS A 341 5.35 9.70 -21.33
N THR A 342 5.33 9.45 -22.64
CA THR A 342 5.28 10.50 -23.68
C THR A 342 4.10 11.47 -23.51
N ASN A 343 2.91 10.96 -23.22
CA ASN A 343 1.71 11.78 -23.04
C ASN A 343 1.84 12.79 -21.89
N PHE A 344 2.35 12.34 -20.74
CA PHE A 344 2.59 13.21 -19.59
C PHE A 344 3.74 14.18 -19.85
N THR A 345 4.80 13.73 -20.51
CA THR A 345 5.96 14.58 -20.84
C THR A 345 5.52 15.75 -21.71
N GLN A 346 4.76 15.49 -22.78
CA GLN A 346 4.26 16.52 -23.68
C GLN A 346 3.29 17.48 -22.96
N SER A 347 2.29 16.94 -22.25
CA SER A 347 1.31 17.78 -21.54
C SER A 347 1.96 18.66 -20.48
N PHE A 348 2.96 18.17 -19.75
CA PHE A 348 3.61 18.93 -18.68
C PHE A 348 4.57 19.97 -19.25
N THR A 349 5.28 19.65 -20.34
CA THR A 349 6.07 20.64 -21.08
C THR A 349 5.19 21.81 -21.53
N ASP A 350 4.04 21.54 -22.15
CA ASP A 350 3.13 22.57 -22.63
C ASP A 350 2.61 23.46 -21.47
N GLU A 351 2.27 22.85 -20.34
CA GLU A 351 1.79 23.58 -19.16
C GLU A 351 2.89 24.45 -18.52
N ILE A 352 4.10 23.91 -18.37
CA ILE A 352 5.26 24.64 -17.85
C ILE A 352 5.56 25.85 -18.75
N LEU A 353 5.68 25.64 -20.07
CA LEU A 353 6.00 26.70 -21.01
C LEU A 353 4.92 27.78 -21.03
N LYS A 354 3.64 27.41 -20.93
CA LYS A 354 2.53 28.35 -20.82
C LYS A 354 2.68 29.25 -19.59
N VAL A 355 2.94 28.68 -18.41
CA VAL A 355 3.08 29.43 -17.15
C VAL A 355 4.32 30.34 -17.19
N VAL A 356 5.44 29.82 -17.70
CA VAL A 356 6.71 30.56 -17.80
C VAL A 356 6.57 31.76 -18.77
N ASN A 357 5.88 31.58 -19.89
CA ASN A 357 5.68 32.64 -20.89
C ASN A 357 4.66 33.71 -20.46
N ASP A 358 3.64 33.35 -19.68
CA ASP A 358 2.61 34.29 -19.21
C ASP A 358 3.14 35.34 -18.21
N LYS A 359 4.30 35.09 -17.56
CA LYS A 359 4.96 35.97 -16.56
C LYS A 359 4.00 36.54 -15.49
N LYS A 360 3.01 35.75 -15.05
CA LYS A 360 2.05 36.18 -14.02
C LYS A 360 2.59 35.89 -12.62
N GLY A 361 2.78 36.95 -11.83
CA GLY A 361 3.08 36.87 -10.40
C GLY A 361 4.41 37.49 -10.00
N THR A 362 4.57 37.75 -8.70
CA THR A 362 5.80 38.31 -8.10
C THR A 362 6.79 37.25 -7.64
N PHE A 363 6.37 35.98 -7.58
CA PHE A 363 7.19 34.86 -7.14
C PHE A 363 7.60 33.98 -8.32
N VAL A 364 8.81 33.43 -8.27
CA VAL A 364 9.28 32.39 -9.18
C VAL A 364 8.37 31.16 -9.06
N PRO A 365 7.87 30.57 -10.17
CA PRO A 365 6.96 29.44 -10.09
C PRO A 365 7.66 28.15 -9.61
N ILE A 366 6.94 27.35 -8.81
CA ILE A 366 7.34 26.00 -8.41
C ILE A 366 6.37 25.00 -9.04
N PHE A 367 6.87 24.07 -9.84
CA PHE A 367 6.11 22.95 -10.38
C PHE A 367 6.33 21.71 -9.53
N PHE A 368 5.32 21.32 -8.76
CA PHE A 368 5.32 20.07 -8.03
C PHE A 368 4.88 18.94 -8.95
N ILE A 369 5.79 18.00 -9.24
CA ILE A 369 5.46 16.76 -9.95
C ILE A 369 4.90 15.79 -8.91
N SER A 370 3.57 15.73 -8.81
CA SER A 370 2.88 14.98 -7.76
C SER A 370 2.38 13.63 -8.23
N GLY A 371 2.34 12.66 -7.32
CA GLY A 371 1.75 11.35 -7.58
C GLY A 371 1.97 10.39 -6.42
N ASP A 372 1.57 9.14 -6.61
CA ASP A 372 1.66 8.14 -5.56
C ASP A 372 3.13 7.71 -5.29
N PHE A 373 3.35 6.88 -4.28
CA PHE A 373 4.68 6.33 -4.00
C PHE A 373 5.08 5.30 -5.07
N GLY A 374 6.38 5.21 -5.35
CA GLY A 374 6.95 4.18 -6.21
C GLY A 374 6.71 4.31 -7.73
N ILE A 375 5.99 5.33 -8.20
CA ILE A 375 5.65 5.48 -9.63
C ILE A 375 6.78 6.09 -10.50
N GLY A 376 7.95 6.36 -9.93
CA GLY A 376 9.11 6.92 -10.66
C GLY A 376 9.08 8.44 -10.87
N LYS A 377 8.62 9.22 -9.87
CA LYS A 377 8.52 10.69 -9.97
C LYS A 377 9.86 11.37 -10.30
N SER A 378 10.93 11.06 -9.56
CA SER A 378 12.27 11.62 -9.82
C SER A 378 12.78 11.24 -11.21
N THR A 379 12.64 9.98 -11.61
CA THR A 379 12.95 9.52 -12.97
C THR A 379 12.20 10.33 -14.03
N PHE A 380 10.88 10.49 -13.86
CA PHE A 380 10.06 11.24 -14.80
C PHE A 380 10.45 12.73 -14.85
N THR A 381 10.74 13.35 -13.70
CA THR A 381 11.19 14.74 -13.66
C THR A 381 12.51 14.93 -14.39
N LEU A 382 13.48 14.03 -14.20
CA LEU A 382 14.75 14.07 -14.94
C LEU A 382 14.54 13.88 -16.45
N ARG A 383 13.61 12.98 -16.86
CA ARG A 383 13.19 12.82 -18.26
C ARG A 383 12.55 14.10 -18.81
N LEU A 384 11.67 14.74 -18.04
CA LEU A 384 11.01 16.00 -18.43
C LEU A 384 12.04 17.11 -18.63
N ILE A 385 13.01 17.25 -17.74
CA ILE A 385 14.12 18.21 -17.87
C ILE A 385 14.93 17.90 -19.13
N TYR A 386 15.28 16.64 -19.36
CA TYR A 386 16.03 16.24 -20.56
C TYR A 386 15.29 16.54 -21.87
N GLU A 387 13.96 16.35 -21.92
CA GLU A 387 13.19 16.72 -23.11
C GLU A 387 13.04 18.25 -23.29
N LEU A 388 13.01 19.02 -22.20
CA LEU A 388 13.05 20.48 -22.26
C LEU A 388 14.40 21.00 -22.77
N GLU A 389 15.52 20.41 -22.32
CA GLU A 389 16.87 20.82 -22.76
C GLU A 389 17.13 20.57 -24.24
N LYS A 390 16.50 19.55 -24.84
CA LYS A 390 16.59 19.30 -26.29
C LYS A 390 15.95 20.41 -27.13
N GLN A 391 15.06 21.22 -26.58
CA GLN A 391 14.42 22.32 -27.29
C GLN A 391 15.39 23.52 -27.34
N THR A 392 16.28 23.51 -28.33
CA THR A 392 17.37 24.49 -28.48
C THR A 392 16.92 25.95 -28.54
N ASP A 393 15.67 26.21 -28.92
CA ASP A 393 15.03 27.52 -28.98
C ASP A 393 14.73 28.10 -27.59
N LEU A 394 14.64 27.26 -26.56
CA LEU A 394 14.44 27.71 -25.19
C LEU A 394 15.69 28.36 -24.58
N ASP A 395 16.91 28.07 -25.06
CA ASP A 395 18.15 28.53 -24.42
C ASP A 395 18.11 28.28 -22.89
N LEU A 396 17.92 27.01 -22.56
CA LEU A 396 17.66 26.50 -21.21
C LEU A 396 18.92 25.90 -20.61
N VAL A 397 19.16 26.17 -19.32
CA VAL A 397 20.15 25.48 -18.50
C VAL A 397 19.50 24.94 -17.24
N SER A 398 19.83 23.71 -16.84
CA SER A 398 19.24 23.08 -15.67
C SER A 398 20.26 22.68 -14.60
N PHE A 399 19.86 22.80 -13.34
CA PHE A 399 20.68 22.55 -12.18
C PHE A 399 19.90 21.76 -11.13
N GLU A 400 20.55 20.80 -10.48
CA GLU A 400 20.05 20.10 -9.30
C GLU A 400 20.61 20.75 -8.03
N ILE A 401 19.73 21.04 -7.08
CA ILE A 401 20.14 21.44 -5.73
C ILE A 401 20.28 20.18 -4.88
N VAL A 402 21.53 19.79 -4.60
CA VAL A 402 21.88 18.56 -3.89
C VAL A 402 21.81 18.75 -2.37
N ASP A 403 22.16 19.94 -1.86
CA ASP A 403 22.07 20.26 -0.42
C ASP A 403 21.38 21.61 -0.19
N PHE A 404 20.09 21.55 0.10
CA PHE A 404 19.25 22.74 0.35
C PHE A 404 19.69 23.54 1.58
N ASN A 405 20.24 22.89 2.60
CA ASN A 405 20.63 23.57 3.84
C ASN A 405 21.93 24.37 3.67
N ARG A 406 22.76 24.02 2.68
CA ARG A 406 24.01 24.73 2.36
C ARG A 406 23.88 25.65 1.15
N ALA A 407 22.82 25.51 0.35
CA ALA A 407 22.53 26.38 -0.78
C ALA A 407 22.29 27.83 -0.32
N ARG A 408 23.03 28.77 -0.91
CA ARG A 408 22.96 30.20 -0.59
C ARG A 408 22.42 31.00 -1.76
N LYS A 409 21.54 31.95 -1.48
CA LYS A 409 20.96 32.82 -2.51
C LYS A 409 22.03 33.61 -3.26
N GLU A 410 23.10 34.06 -2.59
CA GLU A 410 24.14 34.89 -3.21
C GLU A 410 24.84 34.11 -4.33
N HIS A 411 25.21 32.85 -4.05
CA HIS A 411 25.86 31.98 -5.02
C HIS A 411 24.92 31.58 -6.16
N LEU A 412 23.63 31.33 -5.87
CA LEU A 412 22.64 31.02 -6.90
C LEU A 412 22.36 32.21 -7.82
N ILE A 413 22.27 33.41 -7.27
CA ILE A 413 22.11 34.67 -8.03
C ILE A 413 23.36 34.93 -8.89
N GLU A 414 24.55 34.73 -8.35
CA GLU A 414 25.81 34.87 -9.10
C GLU A 414 25.92 33.82 -10.22
N LEU A 415 25.50 32.58 -9.99
CA LEU A 415 25.40 31.53 -11.00
C LEU A 415 24.48 31.96 -12.15
N ILE A 416 23.26 32.42 -11.84
CA ILE A 416 22.28 32.88 -12.85
C ILE A 416 22.88 34.01 -13.70
N LYS A 417 23.49 35.02 -13.05
CA LYS A 417 24.14 36.16 -13.73
C LYS A 417 25.33 35.72 -14.61
N THR A 418 26.07 34.70 -14.19
CA THR A 418 27.24 34.18 -14.92
C THR A 418 26.84 33.42 -16.18
N MET A 419 25.77 32.63 -16.12
CA MET A 419 25.34 31.75 -17.21
C MET A 419 24.70 32.49 -18.39
N LYS A 420 24.00 33.62 -18.13
CA LYS A 420 23.35 34.47 -19.15
C LYS A 420 22.40 33.72 -20.11
N ALA A 421 21.79 32.63 -19.66
CA ALA A 421 20.78 31.89 -20.41
C ALA A 421 19.40 32.57 -20.31
N LYS A 422 18.50 32.33 -21.26
CA LYS A 422 17.12 32.83 -21.19
C LYS A 422 16.27 32.10 -20.17
N ASN A 423 16.47 30.80 -19.98
CA ASN A 423 15.65 29.98 -19.07
C ASN A 423 16.53 29.17 -18.11
N PHE A 424 16.09 29.08 -16.84
CA PHE A 424 16.77 28.34 -15.78
C PHE A 424 15.78 27.39 -15.09
N ILE A 425 16.18 26.12 -14.95
CA ILE A 425 15.50 25.13 -14.12
C ILE A 425 16.35 24.79 -12.91
N PHE A 426 15.73 24.84 -11.73
CA PHE A 426 16.25 24.20 -10.53
C PHE A 426 15.44 22.95 -10.22
N PHE A 427 16.05 21.79 -10.41
CA PHE A 427 15.55 20.49 -9.97
C PHE A 427 15.78 20.34 -8.46
N CYS A 428 14.70 20.05 -7.75
CA CYS A 428 14.68 19.99 -6.31
C CYS A 428 14.11 18.64 -5.85
N ASP A 429 14.96 17.60 -5.83
CA ASP A 429 14.57 16.29 -5.30
C ASP A 429 14.59 16.27 -3.76
N GLU A 430 14.11 15.18 -3.16
CA GLU A 430 14.09 14.95 -1.71
C GLU A 430 13.32 16.01 -0.87
N ILE A 431 12.51 16.85 -1.52
CA ILE A 431 11.69 17.88 -0.85
C ILE A 431 10.57 17.31 0.04
N GLU A 432 10.50 15.98 0.18
CA GLU A 432 9.68 15.31 1.17
C GLU A 432 10.25 15.47 2.60
N VAL A 433 11.53 15.81 2.73
CA VAL A 433 12.15 16.18 4.01
C VAL A 433 11.70 17.60 4.39
N GLU A 434 11.12 17.76 5.59
CA GLU A 434 10.50 19.03 5.99
C GLU A 434 11.47 20.22 5.99
N SER A 435 12.74 20.00 6.37
CA SER A 435 13.77 21.05 6.32
C SER A 435 14.06 21.48 4.88
N TYR A 436 14.18 20.54 3.94
CA TYR A 436 14.46 20.85 2.53
C TYR A 436 13.27 21.54 1.86
N PHE A 437 12.04 21.09 2.16
CA PHE A 437 10.84 21.79 1.71
C PHE A 437 10.85 23.25 2.18
N LYS A 438 11.19 23.49 3.45
CA LYS A 438 11.25 24.85 4.01
C LYS A 438 12.31 25.70 3.32
N SER A 439 13.51 25.15 3.14
CA SER A 439 14.62 25.82 2.44
C SER A 439 14.28 26.12 0.98
N LEU A 440 13.56 25.23 0.28
CA LEU A 440 13.07 25.50 -1.08
C LEU A 440 12.18 26.76 -1.13
N ILE A 441 11.24 26.89 -0.19
CA ILE A 441 10.36 28.07 -0.13
C ILE A 441 11.15 29.35 0.21
N GLU A 442 12.15 29.25 1.08
CA GLU A 442 13.04 30.36 1.41
C GLU A 442 13.88 30.79 0.20
N ILE A 443 14.49 29.85 -0.52
CA ILE A 443 15.24 30.09 -1.76
C ILE A 443 14.35 30.68 -2.85
N GLN A 444 13.13 30.17 -3.03
CA GLN A 444 12.15 30.71 -3.97
C GLN A 444 11.89 32.19 -3.66
N ARG A 445 11.61 32.51 -2.40
CA ARG A 445 11.35 33.89 -1.97
C ARG A 445 12.56 34.79 -2.22
N ASP A 446 13.76 34.34 -1.86
CA ASP A 446 14.99 35.11 -2.02
C ASP A 446 15.32 35.40 -3.49
N ILE A 447 15.20 34.42 -4.37
CA ILE A 447 15.43 34.62 -5.82
C ILE A 447 14.33 35.50 -6.43
N SER A 448 13.09 35.40 -5.93
CA SER A 448 11.99 36.26 -6.39
C SER A 448 12.20 37.74 -6.06
N ILE A 449 12.91 38.06 -4.97
CA ILE A 449 13.23 39.44 -4.57
C ILE A 449 14.18 40.12 -5.57
N GLU A 450 15.09 39.36 -6.18
CA GLU A 450 16.08 39.91 -7.11
C GLU A 450 15.46 40.38 -8.45
N GLN A 451 14.23 39.96 -8.77
CA GLN A 451 13.45 40.41 -9.93
C GLN A 451 14.21 40.40 -11.27
N PHE A 452 14.77 39.25 -11.65
CA PHE A 452 15.44 39.09 -12.94
C PHE A 452 14.54 39.46 -14.13
N GLN A 453 14.96 40.42 -14.95
CA GLN A 453 14.18 40.91 -16.10
C GLN A 453 14.48 40.15 -17.41
N ASP A 454 15.72 39.68 -17.56
CA ASP A 454 16.25 39.13 -18.82
C ASP A 454 16.21 37.60 -18.92
N CYS A 455 15.76 36.91 -17.85
CA CYS A 455 15.64 35.46 -17.84
C CYS A 455 14.40 35.00 -17.09
N ASN A 456 13.94 33.79 -17.39
CA ASN A 456 12.91 33.11 -16.63
C ASN A 456 13.55 32.04 -15.76
N ILE A 457 13.09 31.96 -14.50
CA ILE A 457 13.56 30.97 -13.53
C ILE A 457 12.34 30.19 -13.07
N PHE A 458 12.49 28.89 -12.85
CA PHE A 458 11.45 28.08 -12.23
C PHE A 458 12.03 26.82 -11.57
N PHE A 459 11.32 26.31 -10.57
CA PHE A 459 11.68 25.10 -9.85
C PHE A 459 10.81 23.93 -10.31
N ILE A 460 11.39 22.74 -10.42
CA ILE A 460 10.65 21.50 -10.61
C ILE A 460 10.99 20.55 -9.47
N ALA A 461 9.99 20.14 -8.70
CA ALA A 461 10.20 19.41 -7.47
C ALA A 461 9.26 18.19 -7.39
N PRO A 462 9.77 16.96 -7.52
CA PRO A 462 8.96 15.76 -7.34
C PRO A 462 8.56 15.58 -5.87
N ILE A 463 7.30 15.25 -5.62
CA ILE A 463 6.79 15.05 -4.25
C ILE A 463 5.62 14.08 -4.23
N ARG A 464 5.53 13.21 -3.23
CA ARG A 464 4.32 12.39 -3.06
C ARG A 464 3.10 13.25 -2.71
N VAL A 465 1.96 12.88 -3.29
CA VAL A 465 0.71 13.63 -3.13
C VAL A 465 0.27 13.78 -1.67
N ASN A 466 0.44 12.75 -0.84
CA ASN A 466 0.11 12.84 0.59
C ASN A 466 1.04 13.76 1.37
N ILE A 467 2.34 13.78 1.03
CA ILE A 467 3.32 14.65 1.68
C ILE A 467 3.08 16.11 1.29
N LEU A 468 2.78 16.38 0.02
CA LEU A 468 2.44 17.73 -0.45
C LEU A 468 1.20 18.28 0.27
N GLU A 469 0.13 17.48 0.39
CA GLU A 469 -1.07 17.91 1.14
C GLU A 469 -0.77 18.13 2.63
N LYS A 470 0.03 17.25 3.24
CA LYS A 470 0.47 17.42 4.63
C LYS A 470 1.21 18.75 4.82
N PHE A 471 2.07 19.15 3.90
CA PHE A 471 2.75 20.45 3.96
C PHE A 471 1.82 21.62 3.71
N ARG A 472 0.87 21.51 2.77
CA ARG A 472 -0.14 22.54 2.50
C ARG A 472 -1.07 22.82 3.67
N LEU A 473 -1.33 21.82 4.53
CA LEU A 473 -2.08 22.02 5.78
C LEU A 473 -1.35 22.97 6.75
N ASN A 474 -0.02 22.98 6.73
CA ASN A 474 0.79 23.73 7.70
C ASN A 474 1.43 25.00 7.11
N ARG A 475 1.53 25.10 5.78
CA ARG A 475 2.26 26.17 5.08
C ARG A 475 1.59 26.54 3.77
N THR A 476 1.50 27.83 3.48
CA THR A 476 1.12 28.33 2.17
C THR A 476 2.35 28.34 1.25
N VAL A 477 2.17 27.90 0.00
CA VAL A 477 3.22 27.94 -1.03
C VAL A 477 2.82 28.94 -2.11
N PRO A 478 3.52 30.06 -2.26
CA PRO A 478 3.20 31.05 -3.28
C PRO A 478 3.57 30.54 -4.69
N ASN A 479 2.79 30.92 -5.70
CA ASN A 479 2.99 30.60 -7.12
C ASN A 479 3.39 29.14 -7.41
N SER A 480 2.72 28.19 -6.76
CA SER A 480 2.95 26.76 -7.00
C SER A 480 1.91 26.15 -7.94
N TYR A 481 2.35 25.27 -8.83
CA TYR A 481 1.54 24.49 -9.76
C TYR A 481 1.73 23.01 -9.46
N GLU A 482 0.66 22.23 -9.51
CA GLU A 482 0.72 20.79 -9.27
C GLU A 482 0.43 20.03 -10.56
N LEU A 483 1.44 19.31 -11.06
CA LEU A 483 1.35 18.47 -12.24
C LEU A 483 1.30 17.02 -11.80
N ARG A 484 0.11 16.40 -11.90
CA ARG A 484 -0.13 15.07 -11.34
C ARG A 484 0.12 13.95 -12.35
N ILE A 485 1.09 13.09 -12.08
CA ILE A 485 1.41 11.92 -12.91
C ILE A 485 0.71 10.65 -12.41
N SER A 486 0.30 9.78 -13.35
CA SER A 486 -0.26 8.45 -13.04
C SER A 486 0.79 7.34 -13.10
N GLY A 487 0.67 6.37 -12.20
CA GLY A 487 1.50 5.15 -12.19
C GLY A 487 1.09 4.10 -13.23
N GLU A 488 -0.09 4.23 -13.84
CA GLU A 488 -0.57 3.29 -14.84
C GLU A 488 0.27 3.37 -16.12
N PHE A 489 0.68 2.22 -16.64
CA PHE A 489 1.35 2.09 -17.92
C PHE A 489 0.36 1.81 -19.06
N THR A 490 0.62 2.41 -20.22
CA THR A 490 -0.02 2.01 -21.49
C THR A 490 0.52 0.67 -21.97
N THR A 491 -0.15 0.03 -22.92
CA THR A 491 0.33 -1.23 -23.49
C THR A 491 1.74 -1.10 -24.09
N GLU A 492 2.04 0.01 -24.75
CA GLU A 492 3.35 0.29 -25.35
C GLU A 492 4.42 0.47 -24.27
N GLU A 493 4.10 1.18 -23.18
CA GLU A 493 4.99 1.37 -22.03
C GLU A 493 5.28 0.04 -21.31
N ILE A 494 4.30 -0.85 -21.19
CA ILE A 494 4.49 -2.20 -20.64
C ILE A 494 5.42 -3.03 -21.54
N GLU A 495 5.24 -2.96 -22.86
CA GLU A 495 6.09 -3.69 -23.80
C GLU A 495 7.55 -3.19 -23.76
N ASP A 496 7.76 -1.88 -23.70
CA ASP A 496 9.09 -1.27 -23.54
C ASP A 496 9.75 -1.69 -22.21
N LEU A 497 9.00 -1.68 -21.10
CA LEU A 497 9.47 -2.18 -19.82
C LEU A 497 9.94 -3.64 -19.91
N LEU A 498 9.14 -4.52 -20.49
CA LEU A 498 9.47 -5.94 -20.59
C LEU A 498 10.71 -6.19 -21.44
N GLU A 499 10.91 -5.44 -22.52
CA GLU A 499 12.13 -5.53 -23.33
C GLU A 499 13.37 -5.09 -22.54
N LYS A 500 13.26 -4.02 -21.78
CA LYS A 500 14.33 -3.52 -20.88
C LYS A 500 14.68 -4.49 -19.76
N LEU A 501 13.67 -5.08 -19.12
CA LEU A 501 13.87 -6.10 -18.09
C LEU A 501 14.46 -7.41 -18.66
N LYS A 502 14.11 -7.77 -19.90
CA LYS A 502 14.72 -8.93 -20.57
C LYS A 502 16.19 -8.69 -20.90
N LYS A 503 16.54 -7.50 -21.39
CA LYS A 503 17.95 -7.12 -21.66
C LYS A 503 18.85 -7.20 -20.41
N THR A 504 18.28 -6.97 -19.24
CA THR A 504 18.98 -7.03 -17.95
C THR A 504 18.91 -8.39 -17.26
N ASN A 505 18.34 -9.41 -17.91
CA ASN A 505 18.12 -10.76 -17.35
C ASN A 505 17.31 -10.78 -16.04
N LEU A 506 16.49 -9.75 -15.78
CA LEU A 506 15.60 -9.71 -14.61
C LEU A 506 14.31 -10.50 -14.82
N ILE A 507 13.90 -10.64 -16.08
CA ILE A 507 12.80 -11.51 -16.51
C ILE A 507 13.24 -12.30 -17.73
N ASP A 508 12.52 -13.39 -18.00
CA ASP A 508 12.69 -14.16 -19.23
C ASP A 508 11.34 -14.50 -19.85
N PHE A 509 11.30 -14.51 -21.18
CA PHE A 509 10.19 -15.00 -21.98
C PHE A 509 10.71 -15.54 -23.31
N ARG A 510 10.28 -16.75 -23.67
CA ARG A 510 10.84 -17.52 -24.79
C ARG A 510 10.31 -17.07 -26.15
N ASP A 511 9.05 -16.62 -26.20
CA ASP A 511 8.36 -16.28 -27.43
C ASP A 511 7.36 -15.11 -27.26
N ALA A 512 6.76 -14.68 -28.37
CA ALA A 512 5.78 -13.60 -28.41
C ALA A 512 4.47 -13.94 -27.65
N SER A 513 4.12 -15.22 -27.52
CA SER A 513 2.93 -15.64 -26.78
C SER A 513 3.15 -15.49 -25.27
N GLU A 514 4.32 -15.88 -24.76
CA GLU A 514 4.72 -15.69 -23.37
C GLU A 514 4.84 -14.20 -23.01
N LYS A 515 5.38 -13.37 -23.91
CA LYS A 515 5.35 -11.90 -23.77
C LYS A 515 3.92 -11.37 -23.68
N LYS A 516 3.03 -11.76 -24.59
CA LYS A 516 1.60 -11.34 -24.56
C LYS A 516 0.88 -11.76 -23.28
N ARG A 517 1.23 -12.93 -22.73
CA ARG A 517 0.71 -13.39 -21.43
C ARG A 517 1.18 -12.49 -20.29
N LEU A 518 2.45 -12.08 -20.27
CA LEU A 518 2.98 -11.14 -19.27
C LEU A 518 2.34 -9.76 -19.38
N VAL A 519 2.18 -9.23 -20.60
CA VAL A 519 1.45 -7.96 -20.83
C VAL A 519 0.02 -8.07 -20.29
N SER A 520 -0.70 -9.14 -20.64
CA SER A 520 -2.05 -9.39 -20.15
C SER A 520 -2.12 -9.51 -18.63
N LYS A 521 -1.09 -10.10 -18.00
CA LYS A 521 -0.97 -10.22 -16.56
C LYS A 521 -0.79 -8.85 -15.91
N ILE A 522 0.13 -8.02 -16.40
CA ILE A 522 0.35 -6.67 -15.88
C ILE A 522 -0.92 -5.83 -16.00
N MET A 523 -1.61 -5.90 -17.14
CA MET A 523 -2.86 -5.15 -17.35
C MET A 523 -4.00 -5.61 -16.44
N LYS A 524 -4.25 -6.92 -16.33
CA LYS A 524 -5.44 -7.46 -15.65
C LYS A 524 -5.21 -7.74 -14.16
N GLU A 525 -4.06 -8.29 -13.81
CA GLU A 525 -3.76 -8.69 -12.43
C GLU A 525 -3.06 -7.59 -11.64
N TYR A 526 -2.31 -6.67 -12.28
CA TYR A 526 -1.59 -5.58 -11.61
C TYR A 526 -2.15 -4.20 -11.93
N ASN A 527 -3.30 -4.12 -12.61
CA ASN A 527 -3.99 -2.89 -13.01
C ASN A 527 -3.09 -1.91 -13.80
N SER A 528 -2.14 -2.44 -14.58
CA SER A 528 -1.11 -1.65 -15.28
C SER A 528 -0.22 -0.79 -14.36
N ASP A 529 -0.24 -0.97 -13.03
CA ASP A 529 0.52 -0.11 -12.13
C ASP A 529 2.02 -0.42 -12.19
N SER A 530 2.83 0.62 -12.45
CA SER A 530 4.29 0.48 -12.62
C SER A 530 4.99 -0.11 -11.41
N PHE A 531 4.65 0.37 -10.21
CA PHE A 531 5.26 -0.08 -8.98
C PHE A 531 4.88 -1.53 -8.65
N VAL A 532 3.59 -1.87 -8.77
CA VAL A 532 3.12 -3.25 -8.54
C VAL A 532 3.74 -4.21 -9.56
N ALA A 533 3.85 -3.81 -10.83
CA ALA A 533 4.45 -4.63 -11.88
C ALA A 533 5.93 -4.91 -11.59
N LEU A 534 6.72 -3.91 -11.20
CA LEU A 534 8.12 -4.09 -10.83
C LEU A 534 8.27 -4.94 -9.57
N MET A 535 7.51 -4.65 -8.52
CA MET A 535 7.54 -5.40 -7.26
C MET A 535 7.12 -6.88 -7.44
N ALA A 536 6.20 -7.16 -8.35
CA ALA A 536 5.75 -8.52 -8.65
C ALA A 536 6.71 -9.29 -9.58
N SER A 537 7.40 -8.58 -10.48
CA SER A 537 8.24 -9.19 -11.52
C SER A 537 9.71 -9.34 -11.12
N ILE A 538 10.22 -8.51 -10.20
CA ILE A 538 11.64 -8.49 -9.81
C ILE A 538 11.80 -9.03 -8.39
N THR A 539 12.65 -10.05 -8.24
CA THR A 539 13.02 -10.60 -6.93
C THR A 539 14.18 -9.81 -6.33
N SER A 540 14.16 -9.59 -5.01
CA SER A 540 15.27 -8.98 -4.25
C SER A 540 15.59 -7.51 -4.58
N GLY A 541 14.58 -6.73 -4.99
CA GLY A 541 14.69 -5.28 -5.16
C GLY A 541 14.43 -4.48 -3.88
N ARG A 542 14.73 -3.17 -3.90
CA ARG A 542 14.44 -2.20 -2.85
C ARG A 542 12.97 -1.78 -2.78
N HIS A 543 12.14 -2.14 -3.76
CA HIS A 543 10.72 -1.80 -3.83
C HIS A 543 9.94 -2.10 -2.53
N GLU A 544 10.26 -3.22 -1.87
CA GLU A 544 9.63 -3.56 -0.58
C GLU A 544 10.08 -2.63 0.55
N ASN A 545 11.34 -2.18 0.54
CA ASN A 545 11.84 -1.17 1.48
C ASN A 545 11.16 0.19 1.24
N ASP A 546 10.98 0.60 -0.01
CA ASP A 546 10.29 1.85 -0.33
C ASP A 546 8.84 1.85 0.18
N LEU A 547 8.17 0.69 0.06
CA LEU A 547 6.83 0.50 0.61
C LEU A 547 6.81 0.58 2.14
N ILE A 548 7.81 -0.01 2.80
CA ILE A 548 8.00 0.03 4.25
C ILE A 548 8.27 1.45 4.73
N ASP A 549 9.15 2.18 4.06
CA ASP A 549 9.51 3.55 4.40
C ASP A 549 8.32 4.49 4.19
N CYS A 550 7.56 4.29 3.11
CA CYS A 550 6.31 4.99 2.88
C CYS A 550 5.33 4.80 4.05
N TYR A 551 5.19 3.57 4.56
CA TYR A 551 4.35 3.26 5.71
C TYR A 551 4.89 3.86 7.02
N ASN A 552 6.20 3.77 7.26
CA ASN A 552 6.83 4.25 8.49
C ASN A 552 6.73 5.77 8.67
N GLN A 553 6.59 6.52 7.58
CA GLN A 553 6.42 7.98 7.61
C GLN A 553 4.99 8.45 7.94
N LEU A 554 4.01 7.54 7.93
CA LEU A 554 2.63 7.83 8.32
C LEU A 554 2.51 7.98 9.86
N SER A 555 1.53 8.75 10.33
CA SER A 555 1.15 8.76 11.74
C SER A 555 0.69 7.38 12.22
N LYS A 556 0.69 7.16 13.54
CA LYS A 556 0.26 5.87 14.13
C LYS A 556 -1.19 5.53 13.77
N GLU A 557 -2.04 6.54 13.67
CA GLU A 557 -3.45 6.41 13.32
C GLU A 557 -3.61 6.04 11.83
N ALA A 558 -2.87 6.70 10.93
CA ALA A 558 -2.81 6.34 9.50
C ALA A 558 -2.26 4.92 9.30
N GLN A 559 -1.20 4.56 10.04
CA GLN A 559 -0.60 3.23 10.04
C GLN A 559 -1.61 2.14 10.45
N GLN A 560 -2.41 2.38 11.48
CA GLN A 560 -3.48 1.45 11.89
C GLN A 560 -4.57 1.34 10.84
N ALA A 561 -5.08 2.48 10.34
CA ALA A 561 -6.12 2.49 9.31
C ALA A 561 -5.70 1.72 8.06
N PHE A 562 -4.44 1.90 7.66
CA PHE A 562 -3.85 1.18 6.54
C PHE A 562 -3.75 -0.33 6.81
N LEU A 563 -3.30 -0.75 8.00
CA LEU A 563 -3.22 -2.18 8.34
C LEU A 563 -4.59 -2.86 8.34
N TYR A 564 -5.62 -2.26 8.94
CA TYR A 564 -6.96 -2.83 8.92
C TYR A 564 -7.49 -2.96 7.49
N THR A 565 -7.27 -1.93 6.67
CA THR A 565 -7.65 -1.95 5.25
C THR A 565 -6.88 -3.04 4.48
N ALA A 566 -5.59 -3.20 4.75
CA ALA A 566 -4.74 -4.21 4.12
C ALA A 566 -5.15 -5.66 4.50
N LEU A 567 -5.56 -5.88 5.75
CA LEU A 567 -6.01 -7.20 6.24
C LEU A 567 -7.22 -7.75 5.48
N LEU A 568 -8.12 -6.88 4.99
CA LEU A 568 -9.22 -7.23 4.09
C LEU A 568 -8.77 -7.26 2.63
N HIS A 569 -8.06 -6.23 2.17
CA HIS A 569 -7.76 -6.05 0.75
C HIS A 569 -6.82 -7.13 0.19
N LYS A 570 -5.96 -7.75 1.02
CA LYS A 570 -5.15 -8.91 0.60
C LYS A 570 -6.02 -10.10 0.14
N HIS A 571 -7.25 -10.20 0.64
CA HIS A 571 -8.27 -11.18 0.23
C HIS A 571 -9.24 -10.64 -0.83
N LYS A 572 -8.92 -9.50 -1.46
CA LYS A 572 -9.77 -8.78 -2.42
C LYS A 572 -11.10 -8.31 -1.83
N LEU A 573 -11.15 -8.10 -0.52
CA LEU A 573 -12.30 -7.55 0.19
C LEU A 573 -12.05 -6.06 0.47
N LEU A 574 -13.04 -5.21 0.19
CA LEU A 574 -12.96 -3.78 0.47
C LEU A 574 -13.33 -3.49 1.92
N MET A 575 -12.72 -2.47 2.53
CA MET A 575 -12.99 -2.05 3.90
C MET A 575 -14.11 -1.00 3.92
N PRO A 576 -15.30 -1.26 4.49
CA PRO A 576 -16.34 -0.26 4.63
C PRO A 576 -15.89 0.87 5.57
N ALA A 577 -16.27 2.12 5.25
CA ALA A 577 -15.94 3.27 6.08
C ALA A 577 -16.45 3.14 7.53
N SER A 578 -17.67 2.63 7.71
CA SER A 578 -18.26 2.39 9.04
C SER A 578 -17.46 1.39 9.87
N TRP A 579 -16.99 0.29 9.26
CA TRP A 579 -16.21 -0.71 9.96
C TRP A 579 -14.80 -0.19 10.31
N LEU A 580 -14.19 0.58 9.40
CA LEU A 580 -12.91 1.23 9.69
C LEU A 580 -13.04 2.23 10.86
N LYS A 581 -14.10 3.05 10.86
CA LYS A 581 -14.40 4.02 11.93
C LYS A 581 -14.45 3.39 13.32
N GLN A 582 -15.00 2.19 13.46
CA GLN A 582 -15.10 1.49 14.75
C GLN A 582 -13.74 1.02 15.30
N ASN A 583 -12.78 0.77 14.42
CA ASN A 583 -11.47 0.23 14.78
C ASN A 583 -10.41 1.30 15.05
N ILE A 584 -10.71 2.56 14.74
CA ILE A 584 -9.80 3.71 14.90
C ILE A 584 -10.19 4.51 16.14
N LYS A 585 -9.19 4.99 16.89
CA LYS A 585 -9.37 5.74 18.15
C LYS A 585 -9.40 7.26 17.99
N MET A 586 -9.67 7.75 16.78
CA MET A 586 -9.65 9.17 16.40
C MET A 586 -11.06 9.61 16.02
N ASP A 587 -11.39 10.88 16.28
CA ASP A 587 -12.64 11.46 15.79
C ASP A 587 -12.74 11.34 14.26
N TRP A 588 -13.94 11.09 13.74
CA TRP A 588 -14.08 10.77 12.32
C TRP A 588 -13.86 11.96 11.40
N ASP A 589 -14.28 13.17 11.79
CA ASP A 589 -14.09 14.36 10.97
C ASP A 589 -12.62 14.77 10.95
N GLU A 590 -11.95 14.62 12.10
CA GLU A 590 -10.50 14.74 12.20
C GLU A 590 -9.78 13.70 11.33
N PHE A 591 -10.21 12.43 11.39
CA PHE A 591 -9.65 11.35 10.58
C PHE A 591 -9.79 11.61 9.08
N ILE A 592 -10.96 12.07 8.62
CA ILE A 592 -11.16 12.43 7.21
C ILE A 592 -10.21 13.54 6.78
N THR A 593 -10.06 14.59 7.61
CA THR A 593 -9.27 15.77 7.25
C THR A 593 -7.77 15.50 7.28
N ARG A 594 -7.27 14.91 8.38
CA ARG A 594 -5.83 14.71 8.60
C ARG A 594 -5.29 13.43 7.97
N ILE A 595 -6.09 12.37 7.94
CA ILE A 595 -5.66 11.07 7.43
C ILE A 595 -6.13 10.89 6.00
N VAL A 596 -7.44 10.83 5.73
CA VAL A 596 -7.93 10.45 4.40
C VAL A 596 -7.57 11.50 3.32
N LYS A 597 -7.76 12.79 3.62
CA LYS A 597 -7.50 13.89 2.67
C LYS A 597 -6.04 14.33 2.60
N ALA A 598 -5.22 14.00 3.61
CA ALA A 598 -3.80 14.36 3.66
C ALA A 598 -2.89 13.12 3.72
N GLU A 599 -2.55 12.60 4.92
CA GLU A 599 -1.49 11.58 5.05
C GLU A 599 -1.73 10.27 4.28
N GLY A 600 -3.00 9.87 4.15
CA GLY A 600 -3.46 8.68 3.43
C GLY A 600 -3.82 8.93 1.97
N LYS A 601 -3.69 10.15 1.44
CA LYS A 601 -4.03 10.46 0.04
C LYS A 601 -3.14 9.64 -0.92
N GLY A 602 -3.75 8.89 -1.85
CA GLY A 602 -3.02 8.00 -2.76
C GLY A 602 -2.57 6.67 -2.14
N ILE A 603 -2.85 6.44 -0.85
CA ILE A 603 -2.48 5.21 -0.11
C ILE A 603 -3.75 4.49 0.39
N LEU A 604 -4.61 5.21 1.12
CA LEU A 604 -5.97 4.81 1.49
C LEU A 604 -6.94 5.31 0.41
N ILE A 605 -7.12 4.50 -0.62
CA ILE A 605 -7.94 4.86 -1.78
C ILE A 605 -9.41 4.70 -1.41
N GLN A 606 -10.17 5.78 -1.63
CA GLN A 606 -11.62 5.81 -1.47
C GLN A 606 -12.30 5.25 -2.73
N GLU A 607 -13.18 4.28 -2.55
CA GLU A 607 -14.00 3.68 -3.60
C GLU A 607 -15.47 3.92 -3.29
N TYR A 608 -16.12 4.70 -4.15
CA TYR A 608 -17.54 5.01 -4.05
C TYR A 608 -18.34 4.01 -4.89
N VAL A 609 -19.24 3.30 -4.26
CA VAL A 609 -20.13 2.32 -4.91
C VAL A 609 -21.55 2.89 -4.91
N SER A 610 -22.25 2.76 -6.04
CA SER A 610 -23.67 3.09 -6.09
C SER A 610 -24.44 2.13 -5.17
N ALA A 611 -24.89 2.66 -4.04
CA ALA A 611 -25.57 1.92 -2.99
C ALA A 611 -27.00 2.43 -2.83
N HIS A 612 -27.90 1.56 -2.36
CA HIS A 612 -29.29 1.91 -2.10
C HIS A 612 -29.58 1.79 -0.59
N GLY A 613 -30.33 2.76 -0.06
CA GLY A 613 -30.75 2.76 1.34
C GLY A 613 -29.58 2.97 2.31
N THR A 614 -29.44 2.08 3.29
CA THR A 614 -28.44 2.16 4.37
C THR A 614 -27.16 1.37 4.09
N GLN A 615 -26.97 0.89 2.85
CA GLN A 615 -25.75 0.20 2.45
C GLN A 615 -24.56 1.17 2.43
N PRO A 616 -23.35 0.72 2.77
CA PRO A 616 -22.17 1.55 2.67
C PRO A 616 -21.93 1.94 1.20
N ASP A 617 -21.77 3.23 0.97
CA ASP A 617 -21.43 3.85 -0.31
C ASP A 617 -19.93 4.13 -0.43
N LEU A 618 -19.23 4.29 0.70
CA LEU A 618 -17.80 4.54 0.77
C LEU A 618 -17.03 3.33 1.33
N TYR A 619 -16.06 2.87 0.55
CA TYR A 619 -15.09 1.85 0.93
C TYR A 619 -13.67 2.36 0.82
N PHE A 620 -12.76 1.71 1.55
CA PHE A 620 -11.33 1.93 1.52
C PHE A 620 -10.63 0.69 0.98
N LYS A 621 -9.59 0.92 0.18
CA LYS A 621 -8.66 -0.10 -0.27
C LYS A 621 -7.23 0.43 -0.30
N THR A 622 -6.27 -0.49 -0.30
CA THR A 622 -4.90 -0.15 -0.65
C THR A 622 -4.77 -0.09 -2.18
N LYS A 623 -3.63 0.40 -2.68
CA LYS A 623 -3.35 0.47 -4.12
C LYS A 623 -3.50 -0.88 -4.85
N HIS A 624 -3.13 -1.98 -4.20
CA HIS A 624 -3.26 -3.33 -4.77
C HIS A 624 -3.30 -4.42 -3.67
N PRO A 625 -4.00 -5.55 -3.86
CA PRO A 625 -3.98 -6.68 -2.93
C PRO A 625 -2.57 -7.21 -2.61
N LEU A 626 -1.66 -7.21 -3.60
CA LEU A 626 -0.26 -7.60 -3.41
C LEU A 626 0.48 -6.67 -2.42
N ILE A 627 0.23 -5.36 -2.52
CA ILE A 627 0.79 -4.37 -1.59
C ILE A 627 0.26 -4.62 -0.17
N ALA A 628 -1.05 -4.88 -0.05
CA ALA A 628 -1.66 -5.22 1.22
C ALA A 628 -1.06 -6.49 1.84
N GLU A 629 -0.85 -7.53 1.03
CA GLU A 629 -0.24 -8.79 1.47
C GLU A 629 1.20 -8.58 1.96
N ARG A 630 2.04 -7.90 1.18
CA ARG A 630 3.44 -7.62 1.54
C ARG A 630 3.55 -6.84 2.84
N LEU A 631 2.74 -5.80 3.01
CA LEU A 631 2.73 -5.00 4.23
C LEU A 631 2.25 -5.78 5.45
N VAL A 632 1.18 -6.58 5.32
CA VAL A 632 0.70 -7.43 6.42
C VAL A 632 1.77 -8.45 6.81
N ASN A 633 2.42 -9.10 5.85
CA ASN A 633 3.48 -10.07 6.12
C ASN A 633 4.71 -9.43 6.77
N ARG A 634 5.02 -8.16 6.45
CA ARG A 634 6.17 -7.46 7.04
C ARG A 634 5.91 -6.93 8.45
N PHE A 635 4.78 -6.27 8.66
CA PHE A 635 4.48 -5.57 9.93
C PHE A 635 3.72 -6.45 10.94
N ILE A 636 3.01 -7.48 10.45
CA ILE A 636 2.31 -8.45 11.29
C ILE A 636 2.70 -9.88 10.84
N PRO A 637 4.01 -10.26 10.85
CA PRO A 637 4.46 -11.55 10.34
C PRO A 637 3.91 -12.73 11.15
N ASN A 638 3.71 -12.53 12.46
CA ASN A 638 3.19 -13.55 13.35
C ASN A 638 1.69 -13.76 13.07
N LYS A 639 1.32 -14.96 12.64
CA LYS A 639 -0.07 -15.36 12.38
C LYS A 639 -0.97 -15.24 13.61
N ASP A 640 -0.45 -15.44 14.83
CA ASP A 640 -1.22 -15.21 16.07
C ASP A 640 -1.54 -13.73 16.28
N LYS A 641 -0.61 -12.83 15.91
CA LYS A 641 -0.90 -11.40 15.92
C LYS A 641 -1.93 -11.04 14.84
N GLN A 642 -1.81 -11.57 13.62
CA GLN A 642 -2.83 -11.36 12.58
C GLN A 642 -4.20 -11.84 13.04
N PHE A 643 -4.26 -13.01 13.68
CA PHE A 643 -5.46 -13.55 14.29
C PHE A 643 -6.06 -12.59 15.33
N GLN A 644 -5.26 -12.00 16.22
CA GLN A 644 -5.74 -11.00 17.20
C GLN A 644 -6.36 -9.77 16.53
N PHE A 645 -5.77 -9.28 15.43
CA PHE A 645 -6.34 -8.18 14.65
C PHE A 645 -7.69 -8.57 14.03
N TYR A 646 -7.80 -9.76 13.42
CA TYR A 646 -9.06 -10.24 12.87
C TYR A 646 -10.14 -10.44 13.95
N GLU A 647 -9.76 -10.99 15.10
CA GLU A 647 -10.64 -11.18 16.24
C GLU A 647 -11.17 -9.84 16.75
N GLN A 648 -10.30 -8.83 16.87
CA GLN A 648 -10.69 -7.48 17.26
C GLN A 648 -11.67 -6.86 16.25
N MET A 649 -11.36 -6.93 14.95
CA MET A 649 -12.22 -6.39 13.89
C MET A 649 -13.62 -7.00 13.94
N LEU A 650 -13.72 -8.32 14.11
CA LEU A 650 -15.00 -9.03 14.17
C LEU A 650 -15.79 -8.76 15.46
N LYS A 651 -15.13 -8.48 16.60
CA LYS A 651 -15.82 -8.07 17.84
C LYS A 651 -16.41 -6.67 17.76
N GLN A 652 -15.87 -5.82 16.90
CA GLN A 652 -16.29 -4.42 16.76
C GLN A 652 -17.28 -4.19 15.62
N ILE A 653 -17.48 -5.17 14.74
CA ILE A 653 -18.34 -5.05 13.55
C ILE A 653 -19.78 -4.66 13.94
N GLU A 654 -20.41 -3.79 13.15
CA GLU A 654 -21.82 -3.44 13.32
C GLU A 654 -22.74 -4.47 12.66
N ASN A 655 -23.92 -4.66 13.26
CA ASN A 655 -24.96 -5.49 12.67
C ASN A 655 -25.46 -4.89 11.34
N GLY A 656 -25.62 -5.73 10.33
CA GLY A 656 -26.12 -5.33 9.02
C GLY A 656 -25.77 -6.35 7.93
N GLN A 657 -26.67 -6.51 6.96
CA GLN A 657 -26.55 -7.52 5.91
C GLN A 657 -25.22 -7.45 5.13
N THR A 658 -24.76 -6.24 4.80
CA THR A 658 -23.49 -6.03 4.08
C THR A 658 -22.29 -6.45 4.94
N ASN A 659 -22.30 -6.11 6.22
CA ASN A 659 -21.23 -6.47 7.15
C ASN A 659 -21.19 -7.99 7.39
N SER A 660 -22.35 -8.62 7.54
CA SER A 660 -22.48 -10.08 7.63
C SER A 660 -21.97 -10.78 6.37
N TYR A 661 -22.27 -10.22 5.19
CA TYR A 661 -21.74 -10.73 3.93
C TYR A 661 -20.22 -10.66 3.87
N LEU A 662 -19.66 -9.51 4.24
CA LEU A 662 -18.22 -9.27 4.26
C LEU A 662 -17.50 -10.16 5.28
N ALA A 663 -18.02 -10.26 6.51
CA ALA A 663 -17.48 -11.12 7.56
C ALA A 663 -17.47 -12.59 7.14
N ASN A 664 -18.55 -13.09 6.54
CA ASN A 664 -18.60 -14.45 6.03
C ASN A 664 -17.58 -14.71 4.92
N ASN A 665 -17.39 -13.76 4.00
CA ASN A 665 -16.40 -13.90 2.93
C ASN A 665 -14.97 -13.86 3.48
N LEU A 666 -14.70 -13.01 4.47
CA LEU A 666 -13.42 -12.99 5.18
C LEU A 666 -13.16 -14.35 5.85
N LEU A 667 -14.09 -14.85 6.66
CA LEU A 667 -13.96 -16.14 7.36
C LEU A 667 -13.74 -17.31 6.39
N LYS A 668 -14.44 -17.31 5.25
CA LYS A 668 -14.22 -18.29 4.17
C LYS A 668 -12.85 -18.18 3.53
N ALA A 669 -12.37 -16.96 3.27
CA ALA A 669 -11.04 -16.75 2.70
C ALA A 669 -9.94 -17.24 3.66
N LEU A 670 -10.08 -16.93 4.96
CA LEU A 670 -9.15 -17.39 6.00
C LEU A 670 -9.15 -18.92 6.14
N GLY A 671 -10.32 -19.56 6.05
CA GLY A 671 -10.43 -21.02 6.11
C GLY A 671 -9.87 -21.75 4.89
N LYS A 672 -9.96 -21.16 3.68
CA LYS A 672 -9.46 -21.77 2.43
C LYS A 672 -7.93 -21.75 2.33
N ASN A 673 -7.29 -20.71 2.83
CA ASN A 673 -5.84 -20.53 2.66
C ASN A 673 -4.99 -21.46 3.55
N SER A 674 -5.60 -22.30 4.41
CA SER A 674 -4.92 -23.16 5.40
C SER A 674 -3.94 -22.42 6.34
N ASP A 675 -3.96 -21.08 6.31
CA ASP A 675 -3.11 -20.20 7.11
C ASP A 675 -3.42 -20.24 8.62
N TYR A 676 -4.63 -20.68 8.96
CA TYR A 676 -5.17 -20.73 10.32
C TYR A 676 -5.74 -22.11 10.59
N ASN A 677 -5.51 -22.61 11.81
CA ASN A 677 -6.09 -23.89 12.23
C ASN A 677 -7.60 -23.75 12.51
N ASN A 678 -8.31 -24.88 12.55
CA ASN A 678 -9.76 -24.89 12.78
C ASN A 678 -10.16 -24.20 14.09
N THR A 679 -9.35 -24.33 15.16
CA THR A 679 -9.62 -23.71 16.46
C THR A 679 -9.57 -22.18 16.40
N GLN A 680 -8.65 -21.61 15.60
CA GLN A 680 -8.61 -20.17 15.36
C GLN A 680 -9.84 -19.73 14.56
N ILE A 681 -10.18 -20.43 13.48
CA ILE A 681 -11.39 -20.10 12.70
C ILE A 681 -12.66 -20.16 13.56
N ASP A 682 -12.77 -21.18 14.41
CA ASP A 682 -13.86 -21.32 15.38
C ASP A 682 -13.99 -20.10 16.29
N LYS A 683 -12.88 -19.62 16.84
CA LYS A 683 -12.85 -18.41 17.68
C LYS A 683 -13.25 -17.14 16.91
N LEU A 684 -12.90 -17.02 15.63
CA LEU A 684 -13.31 -15.88 14.81
C LEU A 684 -14.82 -15.88 14.53
N TYR A 685 -15.42 -17.05 14.28
CA TYR A 685 -16.87 -17.17 14.21
C TYR A 685 -17.53 -16.80 15.56
N ASP A 686 -16.99 -17.27 16.67
CA ASP A 686 -17.48 -16.95 18.01
C ASP A 686 -17.38 -15.44 18.30
N ALA A 687 -16.30 -14.78 17.83
CA ALA A 687 -16.13 -13.32 17.91
C ALA A 687 -17.17 -12.56 17.08
N GLY A 688 -17.39 -12.92 15.81
CA GLY A 688 -18.39 -12.28 14.95
C GLY A 688 -19.83 -12.45 15.47
N TYR A 689 -20.13 -13.60 16.09
CA TYR A 689 -21.44 -13.86 16.68
C TYR A 689 -21.84 -12.84 17.76
N THR A 690 -20.88 -12.23 18.46
CA THR A 690 -21.17 -11.22 19.50
C THR A 690 -21.90 -9.98 18.98
N LYS A 691 -21.83 -9.73 17.67
CA LYS A 691 -22.44 -8.58 16.99
C LYS A 691 -23.42 -8.96 15.88
N LEU A 692 -23.19 -10.10 15.24
CA LEU A 692 -23.96 -10.58 14.09
C LEU A 692 -24.94 -11.71 14.45
N SER A 693 -25.33 -11.83 15.73
CA SER A 693 -26.22 -12.88 16.22
C SER A 693 -27.59 -12.86 15.58
N ASP A 694 -28.04 -11.72 15.07
CA ASP A 694 -29.40 -11.52 14.56
C ASP A 694 -29.43 -11.43 13.03
N ASP A 695 -28.32 -11.74 12.35
CA ASP A 695 -28.25 -11.79 10.89
C ASP A 695 -28.40 -13.25 10.40
N PRO A 696 -29.48 -13.58 9.66
CA PRO A 696 -29.70 -14.95 9.19
C PRO A 696 -28.57 -15.50 8.32
N TYR A 697 -27.94 -14.66 7.49
CA TYR A 697 -26.87 -15.11 6.60
C TYR A 697 -25.59 -15.43 7.37
N PHE A 698 -25.24 -14.65 8.40
CA PHE A 698 -24.15 -14.98 9.32
C PHE A 698 -24.44 -16.30 10.07
N LEU A 699 -25.61 -16.41 10.68
CA LEU A 699 -26.01 -17.61 11.43
C LEU A 699 -25.96 -18.89 10.60
N LEU A 700 -26.37 -18.82 9.32
CA LEU A 700 -26.29 -19.97 8.40
C LEU A 700 -24.85 -20.47 8.23
N ASN A 701 -23.88 -19.56 8.06
CA ASN A 701 -22.47 -19.92 7.88
C ASN A 701 -21.83 -20.34 9.21
N TYR A 702 -22.24 -19.73 10.33
CA TYR A 702 -21.78 -20.13 11.66
C TYR A 702 -22.27 -21.53 12.04
N ALA A 703 -23.50 -21.88 11.68
CA ALA A 703 -24.03 -23.24 11.86
C ALA A 703 -23.20 -24.29 11.10
N ILE A 704 -22.68 -23.97 9.91
CA ILE A 704 -21.76 -24.84 9.16
C ILE A 704 -20.43 -25.00 9.91
N ASN A 705 -19.88 -23.92 10.46
CA ASN A 705 -18.68 -24.01 11.29
C ASN A 705 -18.91 -24.89 12.53
N LEU A 706 -20.03 -24.71 13.24
CA LEU A 706 -20.40 -25.51 14.42
C LEU A 706 -20.60 -27.01 14.09
N GLN A 707 -21.15 -27.31 12.91
CA GLN A 707 -21.25 -28.68 12.38
C GLN A 707 -19.86 -29.32 12.27
N ASN A 708 -18.90 -28.60 11.70
CA ASN A 708 -17.53 -29.10 11.50
C ASN A 708 -16.76 -29.35 12.81
N ARG A 709 -17.24 -28.84 13.95
CA ARG A 709 -16.66 -29.13 15.29
C ARG A 709 -17.01 -30.53 15.81
N ARG A 710 -17.95 -31.25 15.17
CA ARG A 710 -18.28 -32.68 15.41
C ARG A 710 -18.59 -33.06 16.86
N THR A 711 -19.29 -32.20 17.62
CA THR A 711 -19.78 -32.54 18.96
C THR A 711 -21.30 -32.38 19.06
N LYS A 712 -21.97 -33.19 19.88
CA LYS A 712 -23.43 -33.09 20.09
C LYS A 712 -23.84 -31.71 20.56
N THR A 713 -23.07 -31.11 21.47
CA THR A 713 -23.31 -29.77 22.01
C THR A 713 -23.26 -28.71 20.92
N THR A 714 -22.25 -28.73 20.04
CA THR A 714 -22.12 -27.74 18.96
C THR A 714 -23.16 -27.93 17.87
N VAL A 715 -23.50 -29.17 17.52
CA VAL A 715 -24.55 -29.46 16.52
C VAL A 715 -25.93 -29.03 17.04
N LYS A 716 -26.26 -29.29 18.32
CA LYS A 716 -27.50 -28.77 18.93
C LYS A 716 -27.55 -27.25 18.94
N LYS A 717 -26.44 -26.60 19.26
CA LYS A 717 -26.30 -25.13 19.20
C LYS A 717 -26.55 -24.62 17.77
N ALA A 718 -25.99 -25.30 16.76
CA ALA A 718 -26.21 -24.96 15.35
C ALA A 718 -27.69 -25.09 14.95
N ILE A 719 -28.39 -26.14 15.39
CA ILE A 719 -29.84 -26.30 15.15
C ILE A 719 -30.61 -25.13 15.77
N GLY A 720 -30.30 -24.76 17.02
CA GLY A 720 -30.91 -23.61 17.69
C GLY A 720 -30.71 -22.30 16.93
N PHE A 721 -29.53 -22.07 16.37
CA PHE A 721 -29.24 -20.90 15.55
C PHE A 721 -29.98 -20.88 14.22
N ILE A 722 -30.12 -22.03 13.56
CA ILE A 722 -30.91 -22.12 12.34
C ILE A 722 -32.40 -21.86 12.62
N LEU A 723 -32.95 -22.43 13.71
CA LEU A 723 -34.33 -22.18 14.11
C LEU A 723 -34.58 -20.70 14.43
N TYR A 724 -33.67 -20.06 15.16
CA TYR A 724 -33.75 -18.64 15.45
C TYR A 724 -33.69 -17.82 14.16
N ALA A 725 -32.73 -18.10 13.26
CA ALA A 725 -32.59 -17.43 11.98
C ALA A 725 -33.84 -17.57 11.09
N GLU A 726 -34.47 -18.74 11.08
CA GLU A 726 -35.74 -18.96 10.37
C GLU A 726 -36.87 -18.12 10.97
N GLY A 727 -36.90 -17.93 12.28
CA GLY A 727 -37.85 -17.06 12.96
C GLY A 727 -37.70 -15.57 12.62
N LEU A 728 -36.57 -15.15 12.05
CA LEU A 728 -36.33 -13.78 11.58
C LEU A 728 -36.78 -13.55 10.13
N LEU A 729 -37.25 -14.59 9.43
CA LEU A 729 -37.65 -14.51 8.02
C LEU A 729 -39.17 -14.63 7.86
N ASP A 730 -39.75 -13.78 7.01
CA ASP A 730 -41.19 -13.82 6.70
C ASP A 730 -41.60 -14.99 5.78
N TYR A 731 -40.62 -15.75 5.27
CA TYR A 731 -40.85 -16.85 4.34
C TYR A 731 -39.96 -18.05 4.65
N ARG A 732 -40.41 -19.24 4.23
CA ARG A 732 -39.62 -20.47 4.36
C ARG A 732 -38.46 -20.48 3.38
N ASN A 733 -37.24 -20.38 3.91
CA ASN A 733 -36.04 -20.39 3.09
C ASN A 733 -35.45 -21.80 2.97
N HIS A 734 -35.42 -22.31 1.73
CA HIS A 734 -34.92 -23.65 1.40
C HIS A 734 -33.48 -23.92 1.89
N ARG A 735 -32.61 -22.91 1.99
CA ARG A 735 -31.22 -23.09 2.44
C ARG A 735 -31.13 -23.42 3.93
N PHE A 736 -31.98 -22.79 4.75
CA PHE A 736 -32.03 -23.04 6.19
C PHE A 736 -32.65 -24.40 6.48
N ILE A 737 -33.73 -24.75 5.77
CA ILE A 737 -34.37 -26.07 5.85
C ILE A 737 -33.37 -27.18 5.52
N HIS A 738 -32.64 -27.05 4.42
CA HIS A 738 -31.58 -28.00 4.06
C HIS A 738 -30.50 -28.09 5.14
N ARG A 739 -30.02 -26.94 5.65
CA ARG A 739 -28.99 -26.94 6.69
C ARG A 739 -29.48 -27.63 7.97
N ARG A 740 -30.72 -27.37 8.38
CA ARG A 740 -31.35 -28.03 9.54
C ARG A 740 -31.45 -29.54 9.33
N ALA A 741 -31.83 -29.99 8.13
CA ALA A 741 -31.86 -31.42 7.77
C ALA A 741 -30.48 -32.07 7.95
N VAL A 742 -29.44 -31.45 7.40
CA VAL A 742 -28.05 -31.92 7.51
C VAL A 742 -27.58 -31.96 8.97
N LEU A 743 -27.93 -30.95 9.78
CA LEU A 743 -27.55 -30.92 11.20
C LEU A 743 -28.25 -32.01 12.00
N ASN A 744 -29.55 -32.25 11.77
CA ASN A 744 -30.28 -33.35 12.39
C ASN A 744 -29.70 -34.71 11.98
N PHE A 745 -29.35 -34.88 10.70
CA PHE A 745 -28.68 -36.10 10.24
C PHE A 745 -27.32 -36.32 10.92
N GLU A 746 -26.50 -35.28 11.04
CA GLU A 746 -25.21 -35.37 11.75
C GLU A 746 -25.41 -35.69 13.23
N LEU A 747 -26.43 -35.10 13.88
CA LEU A 747 -26.76 -35.37 15.27
C LEU A 747 -27.20 -36.83 15.46
N ALA A 748 -27.98 -37.38 14.52
CA ALA A 748 -28.37 -38.78 14.54
C ALA A 748 -27.16 -39.73 14.50
N LYS A 749 -26.16 -39.46 13.66
CA LYS A 749 -24.92 -40.25 13.60
C LYS A 749 -24.15 -40.24 14.91
N LEU A 750 -24.08 -39.08 15.57
CA LEU A 750 -23.42 -38.95 16.87
C LEU A 750 -24.15 -39.75 17.95
N TYR A 751 -25.48 -39.71 17.96
CA TYR A 751 -26.27 -40.54 18.88
C TYR A 751 -26.15 -42.03 18.59
N PHE A 752 -26.16 -42.44 17.32
CA PHE A 752 -25.99 -43.83 16.90
C PHE A 752 -24.70 -44.45 17.46
N SER A 753 -23.60 -43.68 17.50
CA SER A 753 -22.33 -44.17 18.03
C SER A 753 -22.31 -44.42 19.55
N GLU A 754 -23.31 -43.92 20.28
CA GLU A 754 -23.37 -43.99 21.75
C GLU A 754 -24.59 -44.75 22.28
N GLU A 755 -25.66 -44.88 21.48
CA GLU A 755 -26.92 -45.49 21.88
C GLU A 755 -26.93 -47.00 21.63
N THR A 756 -27.34 -47.78 22.64
CA THR A 756 -27.67 -49.21 22.47
C THR A 756 -29.08 -49.43 21.97
N GLN A 757 -29.98 -48.47 22.22
CA GLN A 757 -31.35 -48.44 21.70
C GLN A 757 -31.51 -47.14 20.92
N LEU A 758 -31.90 -47.24 19.65
CA LEU A 758 -31.87 -46.14 18.67
C LEU A 758 -32.99 -45.10 18.86
N ILE A 759 -33.23 -44.62 20.09
CA ILE A 759 -34.33 -43.71 20.41
C ILE A 759 -34.05 -42.32 19.81
N TYR A 760 -32.96 -41.67 20.21
CA TYR A 760 -32.63 -40.34 19.71
C TYR A 760 -32.20 -40.39 18.24
N THR A 761 -31.47 -41.43 17.85
CA THR A 761 -31.08 -41.68 16.47
C THR A 761 -32.28 -41.67 15.52
N ASN A 762 -33.34 -42.44 15.84
CA ASN A 762 -34.54 -42.50 14.99
C ASN A 762 -35.32 -41.17 14.97
N ILE A 763 -35.40 -40.46 16.10
CA ILE A 763 -36.05 -39.14 16.16
C ILE A 763 -35.38 -38.17 15.18
N TYR A 764 -34.05 -38.02 15.26
CA TYR A 764 -33.31 -37.06 14.44
C TYR A 764 -33.23 -37.47 12.97
N ILE A 765 -33.21 -38.77 12.67
CA ILE A 765 -33.35 -39.28 11.30
C ILE A 765 -34.70 -38.89 10.72
N LYS A 766 -35.79 -39.12 11.46
CA LYS A 766 -37.13 -38.81 10.99
C LYS A 766 -37.28 -37.32 10.71
N GLU A 767 -36.79 -36.49 11.62
CA GLU A 767 -36.77 -35.04 11.43
C GLU A 767 -35.94 -34.62 10.21
N ALA A 768 -34.74 -35.18 10.02
CA ALA A 768 -33.91 -34.90 8.85
C ALA A 768 -34.61 -35.30 7.53
N GLN A 769 -35.24 -36.48 7.48
CA GLN A 769 -35.99 -36.94 6.31
C GLN A 769 -37.14 -35.99 5.96
N ASP A 770 -37.97 -35.61 6.94
CA ASP A 770 -39.11 -34.72 6.72
C ASP A 770 -38.63 -33.35 6.19
N LEU A 771 -37.48 -32.86 6.65
CA LEU A 771 -36.86 -31.63 6.16
C LEU A 771 -36.25 -31.75 4.76
N PHE A 772 -35.65 -32.90 4.41
CA PHE A 772 -35.17 -33.13 3.05
C PHE A 772 -36.31 -33.22 2.05
N VAL A 773 -37.42 -33.87 2.41
CA VAL A 773 -38.65 -33.88 1.59
C VAL A 773 -39.16 -32.45 1.41
N LEU A 774 -39.24 -31.66 2.49
CA LEU A 774 -39.62 -30.25 2.40
C LEU A 774 -38.65 -29.43 1.52
N LYS A 775 -37.34 -29.69 1.60
CA LYS A 775 -36.33 -29.04 0.76
C LYS A 775 -36.56 -29.33 -0.72
N GLN A 776 -36.84 -30.58 -1.06
CA GLN A 776 -37.15 -30.99 -2.43
C GLN A 776 -38.44 -30.32 -2.93
N LEU A 777 -39.46 -30.19 -2.08
CA LEU A 777 -40.68 -29.47 -2.42
C LEU A 777 -40.45 -27.97 -2.67
N LEU A 778 -39.55 -27.32 -1.93
CA LEU A 778 -39.30 -25.89 -2.10
C LEU A 778 -38.36 -25.58 -3.28
N ASP A 779 -37.43 -26.48 -3.58
CA ASP A 779 -36.37 -26.27 -4.57
C ASP A 779 -35.93 -27.61 -5.20
N PRO A 780 -36.75 -28.22 -6.05
CA PRO A 780 -36.51 -29.55 -6.64
C PRO A 780 -35.42 -29.56 -7.72
N PHE A 781 -34.90 -28.40 -8.13
CA PHE A 781 -33.95 -28.28 -9.24
C PHE A 781 -32.50 -28.13 -8.78
N SER A 782 -32.26 -28.12 -7.46
CA SER A 782 -30.93 -28.05 -6.88
C SER A 782 -30.38 -29.44 -6.55
N ALA A 783 -29.12 -29.71 -6.90
CA ALA A 783 -28.42 -30.94 -6.50
C ALA A 783 -28.48 -31.20 -4.98
N PHE A 784 -28.46 -30.13 -4.17
CA PHE A 784 -28.53 -30.23 -2.70
C PHE A 784 -29.86 -30.80 -2.19
N SER A 785 -30.92 -30.81 -2.99
CA SER A 785 -32.19 -31.45 -2.61
C SER A 785 -32.12 -32.98 -2.60
N TYR A 786 -31.11 -33.55 -3.26
CA TYR A 786 -30.97 -34.99 -3.45
C TYR A 786 -29.75 -35.55 -2.74
N VAL A 787 -28.60 -34.85 -2.82
CA VAL A 787 -27.30 -35.39 -2.38
C VAL A 787 -27.32 -35.84 -0.91
N ASP A 788 -27.65 -34.94 0.02
CA ASP A 788 -27.58 -35.27 1.45
C ASP A 788 -28.76 -36.14 1.90
N TYR A 789 -29.88 -36.14 1.15
CA TYR A 789 -31.00 -37.02 1.40
C TYR A 789 -30.70 -38.47 1.02
N ILE A 790 -30.15 -38.71 -0.18
CA ILE A 790 -29.71 -40.03 -0.62
C ILE A 790 -28.62 -40.56 0.32
N LYS A 791 -27.66 -39.73 0.73
CA LYS A 791 -26.64 -40.11 1.73
C LYS A 791 -27.26 -40.55 3.06
N LEU A 792 -28.34 -39.88 3.50
CA LEU A 792 -29.06 -40.30 4.69
C LEU A 792 -29.65 -41.69 4.51
N ILE A 793 -30.31 -41.97 3.39
CA ILE A 793 -30.96 -43.26 3.15
C ILE A 793 -29.91 -44.38 3.00
N ILE A 794 -28.82 -44.15 2.29
CA ILE A 794 -27.70 -45.10 2.19
C ILE A 794 -27.14 -45.40 3.58
N TRP A 795 -26.88 -44.36 4.38
CA TRP A 795 -26.39 -44.55 5.75
C TRP A 795 -27.38 -45.35 6.62
N GLN A 796 -28.68 -45.10 6.50
CA GLN A 796 -29.70 -45.91 7.19
C GLN A 796 -29.62 -47.37 6.79
N LEU A 797 -29.50 -47.65 5.50
CA LEU A 797 -29.40 -49.02 4.96
C LEU A 797 -28.11 -49.75 5.39
N GLU A 798 -27.05 -49.03 5.69
CA GLU A 798 -25.78 -49.59 6.15
C GLU A 798 -25.72 -49.82 7.68
N ASN A 799 -26.49 -49.05 8.46
CA ASN A 799 -26.29 -48.95 9.91
C ASN A 799 -27.51 -49.33 10.75
N ILE A 800 -28.71 -49.40 10.16
CA ILE A 800 -29.95 -49.70 10.88
C ILE A 800 -30.59 -50.96 10.32
N ASP A 801 -30.93 -51.89 11.21
CA ASP A 801 -31.64 -53.10 10.86
C ASP A 801 -33.10 -52.77 10.50
N TYR A 802 -33.49 -53.13 9.28
CA TYR A 802 -34.84 -52.96 8.75
C TYR A 802 -35.41 -54.31 8.30
N GLU A 803 -36.74 -54.44 8.30
CA GLU A 803 -37.38 -55.55 7.60
C GLU A 803 -37.07 -55.45 6.09
N ILE A 804 -37.01 -56.61 5.42
CA ILE A 804 -36.61 -56.67 4.01
C ILE A 804 -37.50 -55.80 3.09
N GLU A 805 -38.78 -55.62 3.42
CA GLU A 805 -39.68 -54.72 2.69
C GLU A 805 -39.26 -53.24 2.80
N ASP A 806 -38.89 -52.79 4.00
CA ASP A 806 -38.42 -51.42 4.23
C ASP A 806 -37.09 -51.16 3.51
N VAL A 807 -36.20 -52.17 3.49
CA VAL A 807 -34.96 -52.13 2.70
C VAL A 807 -35.29 -51.92 1.22
N MET A 808 -36.25 -52.67 0.67
CA MET A 808 -36.65 -52.55 -0.73
C MET A 808 -37.28 -51.18 -1.04
N GLN A 809 -38.18 -50.69 -0.19
CA GLN A 809 -38.78 -49.36 -0.35
C GLN A 809 -37.73 -48.25 -0.35
N LYS A 810 -36.70 -48.35 0.51
CA LYS A 810 -35.58 -47.40 0.55
C LYS A 810 -34.71 -47.48 -0.70
N LYS A 811 -34.41 -48.68 -1.22
CA LYS A 811 -33.69 -48.85 -2.50
C LYS A 811 -34.46 -48.20 -3.66
N ILE A 812 -35.77 -48.45 -3.74
CA ILE A 812 -36.66 -47.82 -4.73
C ILE A 812 -36.66 -46.29 -4.59
N LEU A 813 -36.72 -45.78 -3.37
CA LEU A 813 -36.67 -44.34 -3.11
C LEU A 813 -35.34 -43.73 -3.57
N ILE A 814 -34.20 -44.38 -3.32
CA ILE A 814 -32.88 -43.92 -3.81
C ILE A 814 -32.87 -43.85 -5.34
N GLU A 815 -33.33 -44.89 -6.03
CA GLU A 815 -33.39 -44.92 -7.49
C GLU A 815 -34.34 -43.86 -8.07
N ASP A 816 -35.48 -43.59 -7.41
CA ASP A 816 -36.39 -42.53 -7.83
C ASP A 816 -35.80 -41.13 -7.59
N LEU A 817 -35.06 -40.93 -6.50
CA LEU A 817 -34.34 -39.68 -6.23
C LEU A 817 -33.23 -39.45 -7.27
N PHE A 818 -32.51 -40.49 -7.69
CA PHE A 818 -31.54 -40.37 -8.79
C PHE A 818 -32.21 -40.04 -10.12
N ASP A 819 -33.33 -40.70 -10.45
CA ASP A 819 -34.09 -40.38 -11.67
C ASP A 819 -34.55 -38.92 -11.68
N LEU A 820 -35.07 -38.42 -10.55
CA LEU A 820 -35.45 -37.02 -10.41
C LEU A 820 -34.23 -36.11 -10.59
N ALA A 821 -33.15 -36.36 -9.85
CA ALA A 821 -31.94 -35.54 -9.91
C ALA A 821 -31.39 -35.43 -11.34
N ASN A 822 -31.25 -36.56 -12.04
CA ASN A 822 -30.71 -36.62 -13.40
C ASN A 822 -31.59 -35.87 -14.44
N ARG A 823 -32.88 -35.70 -14.15
CA ARG A 823 -33.83 -35.03 -15.05
C ARG A 823 -34.03 -33.56 -14.72
N THR A 824 -33.96 -33.18 -13.44
CA THR A 824 -34.37 -31.85 -12.99
C THR A 824 -33.22 -30.94 -12.57
N VAL A 825 -32.04 -31.48 -12.27
CA VAL A 825 -30.85 -30.71 -11.85
C VAL A 825 -30.01 -30.34 -13.06
N THR A 826 -29.48 -29.11 -13.08
CA THR A 826 -28.58 -28.63 -14.14
C THR A 826 -27.16 -28.34 -13.69
N ASP A 827 -26.98 -28.00 -12.42
CA ASP A 827 -25.67 -27.63 -11.87
C ASP A 827 -25.18 -28.65 -10.83
N ASN A 828 -23.87 -28.84 -10.75
CA ASN A 828 -23.19 -29.78 -9.82
C ASN A 828 -23.55 -31.26 -10.05
N LEU A 829 -23.76 -31.67 -11.31
CA LEU A 829 -24.04 -33.06 -11.70
C LEU A 829 -22.96 -34.04 -11.21
N ASP A 830 -21.69 -33.63 -11.18
CA ASP A 830 -20.57 -34.44 -10.66
C ASP A 830 -20.84 -35.01 -9.25
N ARG A 831 -21.59 -34.28 -8.41
CA ARG A 831 -21.95 -34.72 -7.05
C ARG A 831 -22.98 -35.85 -7.06
N ILE A 832 -23.89 -35.83 -8.03
CA ILE A 832 -24.89 -36.89 -8.23
C ILE A 832 -24.19 -38.13 -8.78
N ASP A 833 -23.32 -37.98 -9.78
CA ASP A 833 -22.56 -39.09 -10.36
C ASP A 833 -21.65 -39.79 -9.34
N SER A 834 -20.96 -38.98 -8.51
CA SER A 834 -20.16 -39.51 -7.39
C SER A 834 -21.01 -40.32 -6.41
N LEU A 835 -22.27 -39.92 -6.20
CA LEU A 835 -23.19 -40.60 -5.29
C LEU A 835 -23.81 -41.86 -5.89
N GLN A 836 -24.04 -41.88 -7.21
CA GLN A 836 -24.42 -43.10 -7.93
C GLN A 836 -23.33 -44.16 -7.81
N THR A 837 -22.05 -43.76 -7.91
CA THR A 837 -20.91 -44.65 -7.70
C THR A 837 -20.89 -45.22 -6.27
N LEU A 838 -21.14 -44.37 -5.27
CA LEU A 838 -21.26 -44.81 -3.87
C LEU A 838 -22.40 -45.83 -3.70
N TYR A 839 -23.56 -45.56 -4.29
CA TYR A 839 -24.72 -46.46 -4.21
C TYR A 839 -24.47 -47.80 -4.94
N ALA A 840 -23.84 -47.77 -6.12
CA ALA A 840 -23.45 -48.99 -6.83
C ALA A 840 -22.48 -49.84 -6.01
N ASN A 841 -21.52 -49.21 -5.31
CA ASN A 841 -20.64 -49.90 -4.38
C ASN A 841 -21.42 -50.50 -3.21
N TYR A 842 -22.34 -49.76 -2.60
CA TYR A 842 -23.22 -50.29 -1.55
C TYR A 842 -23.99 -51.53 -2.01
N LEU A 843 -24.57 -51.50 -3.22
CA LEU A 843 -25.27 -52.66 -3.79
C LEU A 843 -24.32 -53.86 -3.95
N ASN A 844 -23.12 -53.65 -4.51
CA ASN A 844 -22.16 -54.75 -4.72
C ASN A 844 -21.68 -55.41 -3.41
N HIS A 845 -21.54 -54.65 -2.33
CA HIS A 845 -21.03 -55.18 -1.05
C HIS A 845 -22.10 -55.90 -0.21
N ASN A 846 -23.37 -55.52 -0.34
CA ASN A 846 -24.45 -55.98 0.55
C ASN A 846 -25.42 -56.99 -0.09
N ASN A 847 -25.02 -57.67 -1.16
CA ASN A 847 -25.81 -58.72 -1.82
C ASN A 847 -25.28 -60.15 -1.53
N ASP A 848 -24.74 -60.44 -0.33
CA ASP A 848 -24.28 -61.77 0.08
C ASP A 848 -23.34 -62.48 -0.93
N ASN A 849 -22.38 -61.76 -1.52
CA ASN A 849 -21.47 -62.22 -2.59
C ASN A 849 -22.16 -62.66 -3.90
N LYS A 850 -23.44 -62.35 -4.10
CA LYS A 850 -24.18 -62.61 -5.34
C LYS A 850 -24.16 -61.41 -6.28
N ASP A 851 -24.26 -61.66 -7.57
CA ASP A 851 -24.53 -60.61 -8.55
C ASP A 851 -25.87 -59.92 -8.23
N TYR A 852 -25.95 -58.59 -8.38
CA TYR A 852 -27.14 -57.82 -7.98
C TYR A 852 -28.40 -58.32 -8.69
N LYS A 853 -28.28 -58.72 -9.95
CA LYS A 853 -29.39 -59.29 -10.71
C LYS A 853 -29.89 -60.60 -10.08
N GLN A 854 -28.98 -61.50 -9.71
CA GLN A 854 -29.34 -62.78 -9.08
C GLN A 854 -30.08 -62.55 -7.75
N TYR A 855 -29.66 -61.55 -6.97
CA TYR A 855 -30.36 -61.16 -5.76
C TYR A 855 -31.80 -60.67 -6.05
N LEU A 856 -32.00 -59.86 -7.10
CA LEU A 856 -33.33 -59.41 -7.49
C LEU A 856 -34.22 -60.54 -8.02
N ASP A 857 -33.66 -61.48 -8.78
CA ASP A 857 -34.36 -62.67 -9.28
C ASP A 857 -34.89 -63.54 -8.11
N GLU A 858 -34.12 -63.70 -7.02
CA GLU A 858 -34.58 -64.41 -5.82
C GLU A 858 -35.73 -63.69 -5.09
N LEU A 859 -35.67 -62.36 -5.04
CA LEU A 859 -36.76 -61.55 -4.46
C LEU A 859 -38.04 -61.64 -5.29
N TYR A 860 -37.91 -61.74 -6.60
CA TYR A 860 -39.03 -61.87 -7.53
C TYR A 860 -39.84 -63.16 -7.30
N GLU A 861 -39.18 -64.26 -6.92
CA GLU A 861 -39.85 -65.53 -6.60
C GLU A 861 -40.77 -65.42 -5.37
N ASN A 862 -40.48 -64.52 -4.44
CA ASN A 862 -41.31 -64.30 -3.26
C ASN A 862 -42.52 -63.41 -3.57
N VAL A 863 -43.73 -63.97 -3.51
CA VAL A 863 -45.00 -63.26 -3.79
C VAL A 863 -45.14 -61.95 -3.01
N ARG A 864 -44.69 -61.89 -1.75
CA ARG A 864 -44.77 -60.68 -0.91
C ARG A 864 -43.80 -59.58 -1.38
N LEU A 865 -42.62 -59.95 -1.89
CA LEU A 865 -41.56 -59.02 -2.28
C LEU A 865 -41.55 -58.71 -3.79
N ARG A 866 -42.26 -59.53 -4.58
CA ARG A 866 -42.36 -59.43 -6.03
C ARG A 866 -42.73 -58.02 -6.53
N PRO A 867 -43.70 -57.28 -5.94
CA PRO A 867 -43.99 -55.92 -6.38
C PRO A 867 -42.77 -54.99 -6.36
N TYR A 868 -41.92 -55.10 -5.34
CA TYR A 868 -40.70 -54.31 -5.21
C TYR A 868 -39.59 -54.82 -6.13
N ALA A 869 -39.45 -56.14 -6.26
CA ALA A 869 -38.49 -56.78 -7.15
C ALA A 869 -38.74 -56.38 -8.61
N CYS A 870 -40.00 -56.33 -9.07
CA CYS A 870 -40.35 -55.90 -10.43
C CYS A 870 -39.89 -54.46 -10.71
N ILE A 871 -40.03 -53.54 -9.74
CA ILE A 871 -39.57 -52.14 -9.89
C ILE A 871 -38.04 -52.10 -10.05
N LEU A 872 -37.31 -52.80 -9.18
CA LEU A 872 -35.85 -52.82 -9.18
C LEU A 872 -35.30 -53.54 -10.42
N LEU A 873 -35.91 -54.66 -10.84
CA LEU A 873 -35.57 -55.40 -12.06
C LEU A 873 -35.82 -54.55 -13.30
N HIS A 874 -36.94 -53.84 -13.37
CA HIS A 874 -37.17 -52.87 -14.43
C HIS A 874 -36.04 -51.84 -14.51
N ASN A 875 -35.68 -51.20 -13.39
CA ASN A 875 -34.64 -50.18 -13.39
C ASN A 875 -33.26 -50.75 -13.74
N TYR A 876 -32.96 -51.98 -13.30
CA TYR A 876 -31.77 -52.73 -13.71
C TYR A 876 -31.72 -52.94 -15.23
N HIS A 877 -32.78 -53.47 -15.83
CA HIS A 877 -32.86 -53.70 -17.27
C HIS A 877 -32.86 -52.41 -18.08
N LEU A 878 -33.49 -51.35 -17.57
CA LEU A 878 -33.43 -50.02 -18.19
C LEU A 878 -32.00 -49.49 -18.26
N SER A 879 -31.20 -49.69 -17.20
CA SER A 879 -29.78 -49.30 -17.19
C SER A 879 -28.90 -50.08 -18.18
N LYS A 880 -29.40 -51.22 -18.68
CA LYS A 880 -28.76 -52.06 -19.68
C LYS A 880 -29.37 -51.92 -21.08
N GLU A 881 -30.32 -51.00 -21.25
CA GLU A 881 -31.05 -50.78 -22.51
C GLU A 881 -31.86 -52.02 -22.98
N GLU A 882 -32.28 -52.87 -22.05
CA GLU A 882 -33.05 -54.09 -22.33
C GLU A 882 -34.57 -53.82 -22.31
N PHE A 883 -35.08 -53.04 -23.28
CA PHE A 883 -36.45 -52.50 -23.28
C PHE A 883 -37.57 -53.55 -23.26
N GLU A 884 -37.41 -54.69 -23.96
CA GLU A 884 -38.42 -55.76 -23.98
C GLU A 884 -38.70 -56.31 -22.57
N LYS A 885 -37.67 -56.39 -21.72
CA LYS A 885 -37.82 -56.83 -20.33
C LYS A 885 -38.46 -55.76 -19.47
N CYS A 886 -38.16 -54.49 -19.73
CA CYS A 886 -38.85 -53.38 -19.07
C CYS A 886 -40.36 -53.46 -19.31
N ASP A 887 -40.78 -53.69 -20.56
CA ASP A 887 -42.21 -53.79 -20.92
C ASP A 887 -42.89 -55.00 -20.28
N PHE A 888 -42.17 -56.12 -20.14
CA PHE A 888 -42.64 -57.30 -19.41
C PHE A 888 -42.97 -56.95 -17.95
N TYR A 889 -42.02 -56.34 -17.22
CA TYR A 889 -42.23 -56.01 -15.81
C TYR A 889 -43.27 -54.90 -15.61
N VAL A 890 -43.39 -53.95 -16.54
CA VAL A 890 -44.49 -52.96 -16.53
C VAL A 890 -45.84 -53.65 -16.67
N SER A 891 -45.98 -54.56 -17.63
CA SER A 891 -47.20 -55.32 -17.86
C SER A 891 -47.59 -56.16 -16.65
N GLU A 892 -46.61 -56.77 -15.97
CA GLU A 892 -46.85 -57.51 -14.74
C GLU A 892 -47.32 -56.60 -13.59
N MET A 893 -46.64 -55.46 -13.40
CA MET A 893 -46.98 -54.47 -12.38
C MET A 893 -48.40 -53.90 -12.54
N GLU A 894 -48.97 -53.88 -13.74
CA GLU A 894 -50.36 -53.46 -13.95
C GLU A 894 -51.37 -54.31 -13.17
N PHE A 895 -51.03 -55.55 -12.84
CA PHE A 895 -51.86 -56.46 -12.04
C PHE A 895 -51.60 -56.37 -10.52
N MET A 896 -50.65 -55.54 -10.08
CA MET A 896 -50.19 -55.39 -8.67
C MET A 896 -50.42 -53.97 -8.11
N GLN A 897 -51.47 -53.28 -8.58
CA GLN A 897 -51.77 -51.89 -8.22
C GLN A 897 -52.27 -51.70 -6.77
N GLU A 898 -52.52 -52.78 -6.03
CA GLU A 898 -52.74 -52.75 -4.58
C GLU A 898 -51.49 -52.32 -3.80
N ASN A 899 -50.30 -52.50 -4.37
CA ASN A 899 -49.06 -51.99 -3.79
C ASN A 899 -48.82 -50.54 -4.24
N PHE A 900 -48.76 -49.62 -3.28
CA PHE A 900 -48.63 -48.20 -3.59
C PHE A 900 -47.27 -47.82 -4.21
N GLU A 901 -46.18 -48.55 -3.95
CA GLU A 901 -44.90 -48.34 -4.66
C GLU A 901 -45.05 -48.64 -6.15
N VAL A 902 -45.80 -49.68 -6.50
CA VAL A 902 -46.12 -50.02 -7.89
C VAL A 902 -46.97 -48.92 -8.54
N VAL A 903 -47.97 -48.39 -7.84
CA VAL A 903 -48.77 -47.25 -8.33
C VAL A 903 -47.89 -46.03 -8.61
N LYS A 904 -47.00 -45.67 -7.66
CA LYS A 904 -46.05 -44.55 -7.82
C LYS A 904 -45.14 -44.75 -9.03
N PHE A 905 -44.64 -45.97 -9.19
CA PHE A 905 -43.77 -46.35 -10.28
C PHE A 905 -44.48 -46.30 -11.65
N LEU A 906 -45.64 -46.93 -11.78
CA LEU A 906 -46.43 -46.92 -13.01
C LEU A 906 -46.87 -45.50 -13.39
N PHE A 907 -47.28 -44.68 -12.42
CA PHE A 907 -47.61 -43.27 -12.67
C PHE A 907 -46.44 -42.51 -13.30
N LYS A 908 -45.22 -42.75 -12.81
CA LYS A 908 -43.99 -42.19 -13.37
C LYS A 908 -43.75 -42.67 -14.81
N ILE A 909 -43.88 -43.97 -15.06
CA ILE A 909 -43.67 -44.55 -16.40
C ILE A 909 -44.68 -43.99 -17.39
N TYR A 910 -45.99 -44.02 -17.08
CA TYR A 910 -47.00 -43.47 -17.97
C TYR A 910 -46.80 -41.97 -18.25
N GLY A 911 -46.32 -41.21 -17.26
CA GLY A 911 -46.00 -39.79 -17.42
C GLY A 911 -44.92 -39.49 -18.46
N ARG A 912 -44.05 -40.46 -18.79
CA ARG A 912 -42.97 -40.30 -19.78
C ARG A 912 -43.45 -40.54 -21.22
N TYR A 913 -44.47 -41.37 -21.40
CA TYR A 913 -44.98 -41.77 -22.71
C TYR A 913 -46.36 -41.15 -23.01
N LEU A 914 -46.57 -39.91 -22.57
CA LEU A 914 -47.85 -39.20 -22.75
C LEU A 914 -48.18 -38.84 -24.21
N HIS A 915 -47.29 -39.08 -25.16
CA HIS A 915 -47.60 -38.96 -26.60
C HIS A 915 -48.50 -40.10 -27.07
N GLU A 916 -48.49 -41.25 -26.39
CA GLU A 916 -49.39 -42.37 -26.65
C GLU A 916 -50.77 -42.19 -25.99
N ALA A 917 -51.84 -42.38 -26.76
CA ALA A 917 -53.20 -42.18 -26.26
C ALA A 917 -53.59 -43.16 -25.13
N ASN A 918 -53.24 -44.44 -25.26
CA ASN A 918 -53.54 -45.45 -24.25
C ASN A 918 -52.86 -45.14 -22.91
N THR A 919 -51.60 -44.72 -22.97
CA THR A 919 -50.82 -44.33 -21.79
C THR A 919 -51.39 -43.09 -21.10
N ARG A 920 -51.87 -42.09 -21.86
CA ARG A 920 -52.61 -40.95 -21.28
C ARG A 920 -53.86 -41.38 -20.52
N VAL A 921 -54.64 -42.30 -21.07
CA VAL A 921 -55.86 -42.83 -20.41
C VAL A 921 -55.49 -43.56 -19.12
N LYS A 922 -54.46 -44.42 -19.15
CA LYS A 922 -53.94 -45.12 -17.96
C LYS A 922 -53.51 -44.13 -16.88
N LEU A 923 -52.73 -43.11 -17.23
CA LEU A 923 -52.27 -42.08 -16.29
C LEU A 923 -53.44 -41.30 -15.66
N LEU A 924 -54.40 -40.82 -16.46
CA LEU A 924 -55.54 -40.04 -15.96
C LEU A 924 -56.50 -40.88 -15.11
N ARG A 925 -56.65 -42.17 -15.41
CA ARG A 925 -57.41 -43.11 -14.55
C ARG A 925 -56.69 -43.31 -13.22
N MET A 926 -55.41 -43.67 -13.27
CA MET A 926 -54.59 -43.89 -12.06
C MET A 926 -54.57 -42.67 -11.15
N ALA A 927 -54.44 -41.47 -11.71
CA ALA A 927 -54.46 -40.22 -10.96
C ALA A 927 -55.82 -39.86 -10.34
N ARG A 928 -56.92 -40.45 -10.80
CA ARG A 928 -58.26 -40.30 -10.21
C ARG A 928 -58.51 -41.31 -9.09
N GLU A 929 -58.06 -42.54 -9.30
CA GLU A 929 -58.22 -43.64 -8.34
C GLU A 929 -57.30 -43.53 -7.12
N ASN A 930 -56.16 -42.82 -7.26
CA ASN A 930 -55.14 -42.71 -6.22
C ASN A 930 -54.89 -41.26 -5.80
N ILE A 931 -55.68 -40.77 -4.84
CA ILE A 931 -55.66 -39.37 -4.36
C ILE A 931 -54.29 -39.00 -3.74
N ASN A 932 -53.56 -39.97 -3.19
CA ASN A 932 -52.26 -39.73 -2.54
C ASN A 932 -51.14 -39.31 -3.52
N LEU A 933 -51.28 -39.59 -4.83
CA LEU A 933 -50.25 -39.23 -5.83
C LEU A 933 -49.99 -37.72 -5.89
N GLU A 934 -51.03 -36.91 -5.70
CA GLU A 934 -50.90 -35.44 -5.68
C GLU A 934 -50.10 -34.94 -4.47
N LYS A 935 -50.21 -35.64 -3.33
CA LYS A 935 -49.52 -35.29 -2.08
C LYS A 935 -48.05 -35.72 -2.13
N GLU A 936 -47.78 -36.93 -2.62
CA GLU A 936 -46.43 -37.51 -2.67
C GLU A 936 -45.57 -36.91 -3.79
N PHE A 937 -46.14 -36.65 -4.97
CA PHE A 937 -45.41 -36.12 -6.13
C PHE A 937 -46.09 -34.91 -6.79
N PRO A 938 -46.32 -33.81 -6.06
CA PRO A 938 -47.09 -32.68 -6.57
C PRO A 938 -46.55 -32.09 -7.88
N LEU A 939 -45.22 -32.01 -8.05
CA LEU A 939 -44.62 -31.49 -9.28
C LEU A 939 -44.91 -32.41 -10.48
N ARG A 940 -44.57 -33.70 -10.39
CA ARG A 940 -44.83 -34.70 -11.45
C ARG A 940 -46.34 -34.79 -11.73
N PHE A 941 -47.17 -34.81 -10.69
CA PHE A 941 -48.62 -34.92 -10.81
C PHE A 941 -49.21 -33.80 -11.67
N TYR A 942 -48.96 -32.54 -11.30
CA TYR A 942 -49.49 -31.42 -12.07
C TYR A 942 -48.84 -31.29 -13.44
N PHE A 943 -47.56 -31.61 -13.57
CA PHE A 943 -46.86 -31.45 -14.84
C PHE A 943 -47.30 -32.52 -15.86
N PHE A 944 -47.41 -33.78 -15.44
CA PHE A 944 -47.94 -34.85 -16.30
C PHE A 944 -49.39 -34.62 -16.65
N LYS A 945 -50.24 -34.15 -15.74
CA LYS A 945 -51.61 -33.76 -16.09
C LYS A 945 -51.67 -32.57 -17.04
N PHE A 946 -50.80 -31.58 -16.88
CA PHE A 946 -50.67 -30.49 -17.86
C PHE A 946 -50.34 -31.04 -19.25
N ILE A 947 -49.33 -31.90 -19.37
CA ILE A 947 -48.91 -32.50 -20.64
C ILE A 947 -50.04 -33.35 -21.23
N ALA A 948 -50.64 -34.24 -20.44
CA ALA A 948 -51.71 -35.15 -20.87
C ALA A 948 -52.94 -34.39 -21.38
N GLU A 949 -53.44 -33.40 -20.64
CA GLU A 949 -54.57 -32.59 -21.09
C GLU A 949 -54.25 -31.75 -22.32
N THR A 950 -53.00 -31.28 -22.44
CA THR A 950 -52.58 -30.52 -23.61
C THR A 950 -52.52 -31.41 -24.86
N TYR A 951 -52.03 -32.66 -24.77
CA TYR A 951 -52.12 -33.65 -25.84
C TYR A 951 -53.57 -34.01 -26.21
N ASN A 952 -54.50 -33.93 -25.25
CA ASN A 952 -55.94 -34.10 -25.50
C ASN A 952 -56.62 -32.82 -26.02
N PHE A 953 -55.85 -31.77 -26.31
CA PHE A 953 -56.33 -30.44 -26.73
C PHE A 953 -57.21 -29.70 -25.68
N ASN A 954 -57.18 -30.14 -24.42
CA ASN A 954 -57.85 -29.51 -23.28
C ASN A 954 -56.99 -28.41 -22.63
N TYR A 955 -56.69 -27.36 -23.38
CA TYR A 955 -55.72 -26.33 -22.97
C TYR A 955 -56.11 -25.55 -21.69
N ASN A 956 -57.39 -25.42 -21.38
CA ASN A 956 -57.86 -24.71 -20.18
C ASN A 956 -57.52 -25.49 -18.90
N ASP A 957 -57.77 -26.79 -18.91
CA ASP A 957 -57.42 -27.66 -17.77
C ASP A 957 -55.90 -27.78 -17.62
N GLY A 958 -55.17 -27.89 -18.75
CA GLY A 958 -53.71 -27.81 -18.75
C GLY A 958 -53.17 -26.53 -18.08
N LYS A 959 -53.78 -25.37 -18.35
CA LYS A 959 -53.41 -24.09 -17.69
C LYS A 959 -53.71 -24.10 -16.19
N ASN A 960 -54.79 -24.73 -15.74
CA ASN A 960 -55.11 -24.84 -14.32
C ASN A 960 -54.05 -25.66 -13.57
N TYR A 961 -53.57 -26.76 -14.15
CA TYR A 961 -52.48 -27.54 -13.57
C TYR A 961 -51.15 -26.76 -13.53
N LEU A 962 -50.80 -26.03 -14.59
CA LEU A 962 -49.65 -25.11 -14.57
C LEU A 962 -49.76 -24.03 -13.50
N ARG A 963 -50.97 -23.52 -13.24
CA ARG A 963 -51.21 -22.50 -12.20
C ARG A 963 -50.91 -23.06 -10.80
N ASN A 964 -51.24 -24.33 -10.55
CA ASN A 964 -50.88 -25.01 -9.30
C ASN A 964 -49.37 -25.15 -9.13
N ILE A 965 -48.63 -25.45 -10.20
CA ILE A 965 -47.16 -25.45 -10.18
C ILE A 965 -46.63 -24.05 -9.82
N LYS A 966 -47.10 -23.00 -10.51
CA LYS A 966 -46.65 -21.61 -10.24
C LYS A 966 -47.00 -21.10 -8.84
N HIS A 967 -48.11 -21.55 -8.25
CA HIS A 967 -48.47 -21.18 -6.88
C HIS A 967 -47.63 -21.90 -5.82
N ARG A 968 -47.21 -23.13 -6.07
CA ARG A 968 -46.49 -23.95 -5.09
C ARG A 968 -44.96 -23.79 -5.15
N TYR A 969 -44.40 -23.50 -6.32
CA TYR A 969 -42.95 -23.43 -6.53
C TYR A 969 -42.54 -22.02 -6.95
N HIS A 970 -41.67 -21.39 -6.17
CA HIS A 970 -41.21 -20.02 -6.43
C HIS A 970 -40.12 -19.96 -7.51
N ASN A 971 -39.27 -20.99 -7.58
CA ASN A 971 -38.20 -21.12 -8.56
C ASN A 971 -38.48 -22.32 -9.47
N LEU A 972 -38.84 -22.06 -10.73
CA LEU A 972 -39.03 -23.08 -11.75
C LEU A 972 -37.78 -23.15 -12.64
N HIS A 973 -37.35 -24.36 -12.96
CA HIS A 973 -36.20 -24.53 -13.86
C HIS A 973 -36.53 -23.99 -15.25
N PRO A 974 -35.77 -22.99 -15.77
CA PRO A 974 -36.11 -22.34 -17.02
C PRO A 974 -35.90 -23.23 -18.25
N GLU A 975 -35.00 -24.21 -18.18
CA GLU A 975 -34.67 -25.07 -19.33
C GLU A 975 -35.34 -26.44 -19.27
N PHE A 976 -36.00 -26.80 -18.16
CA PHE A 976 -36.57 -28.13 -18.01
C PHE A 976 -37.87 -28.20 -18.79
N HIS A 977 -37.91 -29.09 -19.78
CA HIS A 977 -39.07 -29.28 -20.64
C HIS A 977 -39.12 -30.68 -21.23
N TYR A 978 -40.31 -31.05 -21.71
CA TYR A 978 -40.50 -32.16 -22.65
C TYR A 978 -40.77 -31.62 -24.04
N GLU A 979 -40.29 -32.31 -25.08
CA GLU A 979 -40.67 -32.00 -26.45
C GLU A 979 -42.02 -32.64 -26.80
N TRP A 980 -42.78 -31.96 -27.65
CA TRP A 980 -43.99 -32.53 -28.24
C TRP A 980 -43.62 -33.59 -29.26
N LYS A 981 -44.13 -34.80 -29.06
CA LYS A 981 -43.88 -35.96 -29.90
C LYS A 981 -45.15 -36.40 -30.62
N ASP A 982 -44.97 -37.03 -31.77
CA ASP A 982 -46.05 -37.72 -32.48
C ASP A 982 -46.34 -39.09 -31.83
N PRO A 983 -47.34 -39.84 -32.32
CA PRO A 983 -47.65 -41.17 -31.79
C PRO A 983 -46.52 -42.21 -31.92
N ASP A 984 -45.59 -42.00 -32.85
CA ASP A 984 -44.43 -42.87 -33.06
C ASP A 984 -43.23 -42.48 -32.16
N GLY A 985 -43.39 -41.41 -31.37
CA GLY A 985 -42.41 -40.95 -30.39
C GLY A 985 -41.37 -39.97 -30.94
N GLU A 986 -41.51 -39.56 -32.20
CA GLU A 986 -40.62 -38.61 -32.88
C GLU A 986 -41.06 -37.16 -32.62
N ILE A 987 -40.11 -36.21 -32.64
CA ILE A 987 -40.42 -34.80 -32.35
C ILE A 987 -41.31 -34.23 -33.45
N MET A 988 -42.50 -33.75 -33.06
CA MET A 988 -43.49 -33.25 -34.01
C MET A 988 -43.17 -31.83 -34.46
N LEU A 989 -43.11 -31.63 -35.79
CA LEU A 989 -43.01 -30.31 -36.41
C LEU A 989 -44.39 -29.78 -36.78
N PHE A 990 -44.66 -28.52 -36.43
CA PHE A 990 -45.92 -27.86 -36.71
C PHE A 990 -45.74 -26.72 -37.71
N ASP A 991 -46.62 -26.66 -38.70
CA ASP A 991 -46.75 -25.49 -39.56
C ASP A 991 -47.49 -24.37 -38.80
N ALA A 992 -46.86 -23.20 -38.72
CA ALA A 992 -47.34 -22.13 -37.87
C ALA A 992 -47.12 -20.74 -38.49
N ILE A 993 -47.82 -19.75 -37.95
CA ILE A 993 -47.75 -18.36 -38.39
C ILE A 993 -47.30 -17.48 -37.22
N VAL A 994 -46.36 -16.58 -37.48
CA VAL A 994 -45.92 -15.57 -36.51
C VAL A 994 -47.03 -14.54 -36.31
N VAL A 995 -47.52 -14.40 -35.08
CA VAL A 995 -48.59 -13.47 -34.71
C VAL A 995 -48.12 -12.51 -33.62
N LYS A 996 -48.83 -11.38 -33.46
CA LYS A 996 -48.63 -10.46 -32.33
C LYS A 996 -49.78 -10.64 -31.35
N LYS A 997 -49.47 -10.91 -30.08
CA LYS A 997 -50.50 -11.06 -29.04
C LYS A 997 -50.96 -9.67 -28.60
N SER A 998 -52.27 -9.38 -28.67
CA SER A 998 -52.85 -8.05 -28.47
C SER A 998 -52.60 -7.40 -27.10
N ALA A 999 -52.18 -8.18 -26.09
CA ALA A 999 -51.90 -7.71 -24.73
C ALA A 999 -50.41 -7.72 -24.34
N GLU A 1000 -49.49 -8.17 -25.20
CA GLU A 1000 -48.05 -8.28 -24.90
C GLU A 1000 -47.23 -7.63 -26.04
N ARG A 1001 -46.13 -6.92 -25.74
CA ARG A 1001 -45.25 -6.31 -26.78
C ARG A 1001 -44.48 -7.34 -27.64
N PHE A 1002 -44.65 -8.65 -27.39
CA PHE A 1002 -43.82 -9.73 -27.92
C PHE A 1002 -44.53 -10.54 -29.02
N LYS A 1003 -43.73 -11.11 -29.95
CA LYS A 1003 -44.20 -12.03 -31.00
C LYS A 1003 -44.58 -13.39 -30.39
N ALA A 1004 -45.54 -14.08 -30.99
CA ALA A 1004 -46.02 -15.41 -30.60
C ALA A 1004 -46.25 -16.27 -31.86
N ILE A 1005 -46.54 -17.56 -31.67
CA ILE A 1005 -46.79 -18.50 -32.75
C ILE A 1005 -48.22 -18.99 -32.69
N LYS A 1006 -48.95 -18.91 -33.82
CA LYS A 1006 -50.28 -19.50 -33.99
C LYS A 1006 -50.19 -20.74 -34.87
N ILE A 1007 -50.67 -21.85 -34.34
CA ILE A 1007 -50.74 -23.14 -35.03
C ILE A 1007 -52.22 -23.45 -35.28
N SER A 1008 -52.65 -23.31 -36.54
CA SER A 1008 -54.07 -23.30 -36.89
C SER A 1008 -54.74 -24.68 -36.80
N ASN A 1009 -54.02 -25.76 -37.12
CA ASN A 1009 -54.58 -27.13 -37.13
C ASN A 1009 -55.02 -27.63 -35.74
N ILE A 1010 -54.33 -27.18 -34.67
CA ILE A 1010 -54.63 -27.54 -33.28
C ILE A 1010 -55.19 -26.35 -32.47
N GLN A 1011 -55.55 -25.26 -33.16
CA GLN A 1011 -56.11 -24.04 -32.59
C GLN A 1011 -55.31 -23.45 -31.41
N LEU A 1012 -53.99 -23.55 -31.47
CA LEU A 1012 -53.09 -23.18 -30.39
C LEU A 1012 -52.37 -21.87 -30.68
N THR A 1013 -52.21 -21.03 -29.66
CA THR A 1013 -51.24 -19.92 -29.68
C THR A 1013 -50.23 -20.11 -28.56
N ALA A 1014 -48.96 -20.31 -28.92
CA ALA A 1014 -47.86 -20.55 -28.01
C ALA A 1014 -46.91 -19.35 -27.96
N LYS A 1015 -46.27 -19.12 -26.80
CA LYS A 1015 -45.21 -18.11 -26.67
C LYS A 1015 -43.91 -18.66 -27.27
N LEU A 1016 -43.09 -17.79 -27.83
CA LEU A 1016 -41.75 -18.17 -28.27
C LEU A 1016 -40.81 -18.40 -27.08
N ILE A 1017 -39.92 -19.37 -27.18
CA ILE A 1017 -38.75 -19.51 -26.29
C ILE A 1017 -37.97 -18.19 -26.30
N LYS A 1018 -37.19 -17.86 -25.26
CA LYS A 1018 -36.41 -16.62 -25.21
C LYS A 1018 -35.31 -16.64 -26.28
N GLY A 1019 -35.28 -15.64 -27.17
CA GLY A 1019 -34.31 -15.54 -28.28
C GLY A 1019 -34.53 -14.27 -29.11
N ASN A 1020 -33.63 -14.02 -30.08
CA ASN A 1020 -33.80 -12.92 -31.04
C ASN A 1020 -34.62 -13.39 -32.25
N TYR A 1021 -35.86 -12.90 -32.35
CA TYR A 1021 -36.80 -13.19 -33.43
C TYR A 1021 -37.14 -11.96 -34.27
N ASP A 1022 -36.29 -10.92 -34.25
CA ASP A 1022 -36.56 -9.68 -34.98
C ASP A 1022 -36.65 -9.90 -36.48
N LYS A 1023 -35.89 -10.87 -37.01
CA LYS A 1023 -35.89 -11.30 -38.42
C LYS A 1023 -37.21 -11.86 -38.94
N PHE A 1024 -38.17 -12.25 -38.09
CA PHE A 1024 -39.43 -12.84 -38.53
C PHE A 1024 -40.57 -11.80 -38.50
N SER A 1025 -41.15 -11.46 -39.65
CA SER A 1025 -42.29 -10.54 -39.70
C SER A 1025 -43.59 -11.20 -39.23
N VAL A 1026 -44.50 -10.41 -38.66
CA VAL A 1026 -45.86 -10.89 -38.33
C VAL A 1026 -46.55 -11.30 -39.63
N GLY A 1027 -47.10 -12.52 -39.66
CA GLY A 1027 -47.67 -13.14 -40.85
C GLY A 1027 -46.74 -14.15 -41.55
N SER A 1028 -45.45 -14.20 -41.18
CA SER A 1028 -44.51 -15.20 -41.72
C SER A 1028 -44.94 -16.63 -41.37
N LYS A 1029 -44.91 -17.53 -42.37
CA LYS A 1029 -45.07 -18.97 -42.16
C LYS A 1029 -43.73 -19.57 -41.72
N VAL A 1030 -43.77 -20.41 -40.69
CA VAL A 1030 -42.60 -21.02 -40.07
C VAL A 1030 -42.92 -22.44 -39.63
N LYS A 1031 -41.90 -23.29 -39.55
CA LYS A 1031 -42.01 -24.58 -38.85
C LYS A 1031 -41.50 -24.43 -37.43
N VAL A 1032 -42.28 -24.95 -36.49
CA VAL A 1032 -41.97 -24.86 -35.07
C VAL A 1032 -41.99 -26.22 -34.39
N LYS A 1033 -41.16 -26.36 -33.35
CA LYS A 1033 -41.30 -27.41 -32.33
C LYS A 1033 -42.05 -26.85 -31.13
N LEU A 1034 -42.81 -27.69 -30.46
CA LEU A 1034 -43.48 -27.35 -29.21
C LEU A 1034 -42.78 -28.01 -28.02
N HIS A 1035 -42.65 -27.25 -26.94
CA HIS A 1035 -41.95 -27.65 -25.73
C HIS A 1035 -42.84 -27.40 -24.51
N PHE A 1036 -43.08 -28.44 -23.72
CA PHE A 1036 -43.79 -28.38 -22.45
C PHE A 1036 -42.84 -27.90 -21.36
N TYR A 1037 -42.84 -26.61 -21.03
CA TYR A 1037 -42.11 -26.09 -19.87
C TYR A 1037 -43.01 -26.06 -18.63
N LEU A 1038 -42.39 -26.04 -17.45
CA LEU A 1038 -43.08 -25.90 -16.15
C LEU A 1038 -43.87 -24.60 -16.00
N TYR A 1039 -43.59 -23.60 -16.84
CA TYR A 1039 -44.28 -22.32 -16.86
C TYR A 1039 -45.20 -22.12 -18.06
N GLY A 1040 -45.28 -23.07 -19.00
CA GLY A 1040 -46.15 -22.99 -20.16
C GLY A 1040 -45.70 -23.82 -21.35
N LEU A 1041 -46.59 -23.92 -22.34
CA LEU A 1041 -46.27 -24.46 -23.66
C LEU A 1041 -45.59 -23.37 -24.50
N MET A 1042 -44.37 -23.65 -24.96
CA MET A 1042 -43.54 -22.71 -25.72
C MET A 1042 -43.23 -23.27 -27.12
N ALA A 1043 -42.97 -22.39 -28.07
CA ALA A 1043 -42.62 -22.73 -29.44
C ALA A 1043 -41.17 -22.33 -29.76
N GLU A 1044 -40.43 -23.21 -30.42
CA GLU A 1044 -39.12 -22.95 -31.02
C GLU A 1044 -39.27 -22.87 -32.54
N ILE A 1045 -38.79 -21.80 -33.17
CA ILE A 1045 -38.76 -21.72 -34.65
C ILE A 1045 -37.54 -22.46 -35.16
N VAL A 1046 -37.75 -23.52 -35.94
CA VAL A 1046 -36.68 -24.37 -36.46
C VAL A 1046 -36.36 -24.04 -37.92
N GLN A 1047 -37.36 -23.64 -38.72
CA GLN A 1047 -37.17 -23.31 -40.14
C GLN A 1047 -38.16 -22.21 -40.58
N THR A 1048 -37.73 -21.35 -41.52
CA THR A 1048 -38.65 -20.58 -42.36
C THR A 1048 -39.20 -21.51 -43.43
N THR A 1049 -40.52 -21.56 -43.61
CA THR A 1049 -41.04 -22.09 -44.86
C THR A 1049 -40.86 -20.99 -45.89
N ASP A 1050 -39.74 -21.02 -46.62
CA ASP A 1050 -39.61 -20.24 -47.84
C ASP A 1050 -40.75 -20.68 -48.77
N ASN A 1051 -41.65 -19.74 -49.06
CA ASN A 1051 -42.47 -19.87 -50.25
C ASN A 1051 -41.54 -19.65 -51.43
N ASN A 1052 -41.09 -20.76 -52.02
CA ASN A 1052 -40.55 -20.82 -53.36
C ASN A 1052 -41.54 -20.21 -54.37
N SER A 1053 -40.99 -19.52 -55.37
CA SER A 1053 -41.46 -19.49 -56.76
C SER A 1053 -42.97 -19.56 -57.00
N GLU A 1054 -43.57 -18.39 -57.25
CA GLU A 1054 -44.43 -18.12 -58.40
C GLU A 1054 -44.42 -16.61 -58.72
#